data_AF-A0A4R1GEE8-F1
#
_entry.id   AF-A0A4R1GEE8-F1
#
_cell.length_a   1.000
_cell.length_b   1.000
_cell.length_c   1.000
_cell.angle_alpha   90.00
_cell.angle_beta   90.00
_cell.angle_gamma   90.00
#
_symmetry.space_group_name_H-M   'P 1'
#
loop_
_entity.id
_entity.type
_entity.pdbx_description
1 polymer ?
#
loop_
_entity_poly.entity_id
_entity_poly.type
_entity_poly.pdbx_seq_one_letter_code
_entity_poly.pdbx_strand_id
1 'polypeptide(L)'
;MKRTILTLAISTTLFAQAEAAEHRLAFSKAAELEIFVEHPDNQPWCSESLSLRFQGNGATNSKTVTDIMPKLGVLIGRECPQATDANWQSVNPTNESIAEGSANAADQWQLNIATGYGVTPKQQTTNQPADAIASTEPASPNASSEPAVPASPQNVPAVRDDSTQQQAVAEKIQPEQLSSGSEDVADVRAEKDETTPPTPENQAGHVAETEDEPAQKQKAIQAESQKPSFAINGWQPRSSIETIKETSFSLPIKDQNNCIFNTNYDLKVDAEFIRGTSSNLTCNPLGLIEGEGSFHISRTDGQNLGTIEAEFSYGLPFIGGKPKFEIQKITGRNLYAHIGSDESAKVHYLLEIPRANNGAWNLKRANLLALTENEALFRDVKLIDPLVRQGIDLMPKPTSIETRRVSFVALTSIAEALKGETVSSDHLLYSVRLSRKRNSPLWSFNLQQAKNHLFEREYREAQAAKREQERLEREERLAKERAHQQKIRKLQELARTEQNNLQHYEEIAKRPPQELRNSWVHETDYDFLDRSEYTRLVQGAEREWRQIVHIDGEDDGIWQIDFPYHAQLNSDQQLSNGWYQVTGMVSLDAKRADSDGLPLTRITASQTKPCNDRQCLENFDPVSVMQAQLNDLEWTPLKAQATIDKLNSGELD
;
A
#
# COMPACT_ATOMS: atom_id res chain seq x y z
N MET A 1 -42.01 35.89 53.23
CA MET A 1 -41.98 34.51 53.78
C MET A 1 -40.85 33.73 53.10
N LYS A 2 -40.18 32.79 53.82
CA LYS A 2 -39.17 31.79 53.35
C LYS A 2 -38.19 32.27 52.24
N ARG A 3 -37.01 32.83 52.56
CA ARG A 3 -35.73 32.14 52.90
C ARG A 3 -35.31 31.01 51.92
N THR A 4 -34.27 31.28 51.13
CA THR A 4 -32.95 30.63 51.27
C THR A 4 -31.84 31.60 50.80
N ILE A 5 -30.64 31.50 51.37
CA ILE A 5 -29.44 32.23 50.96
C ILE A 5 -28.56 31.26 50.17
N LEU A 6 -27.95 31.70 49.05
CA LEU A 6 -26.71 31.09 48.56
C LEU A 6 -25.75 32.18 48.10
N THR A 7 -24.65 32.33 48.83
CA THR A 7 -23.50 33.14 48.46
C THR A 7 -22.71 32.44 47.36
N LEU A 8 -22.45 33.13 46.24
CA LEU A 8 -21.40 32.73 45.31
C LEU A 8 -20.24 33.75 45.39
N ALA A 9 -19.06 33.27 45.77
CA ALA A 9 -17.86 34.10 45.83
C ALA A 9 -17.34 34.35 44.41
N ILE A 10 -17.11 35.62 44.08
CA ILE A 10 -16.41 36.01 42.85
C ILE A 10 -14.91 35.82 43.12
N SER A 11 -14.43 34.59 42.96
CA SER A 11 -13.00 34.30 42.92
C SER A 11 -12.47 34.62 41.54
N THR A 12 -11.94 35.83 41.36
CA THR A 12 -11.07 36.18 40.23
C THR A 12 -9.74 35.44 40.35
N THR A 13 -9.76 34.14 40.05
CA THR A 13 -8.53 33.42 39.68
C THR A 13 -8.04 34.00 38.36
N LEU A 14 -7.08 34.92 38.46
CA LEU A 14 -6.07 35.12 37.43
C LEU A 14 -5.36 33.78 37.23
N PHE A 15 -5.91 32.94 36.37
CA PHE A 15 -5.07 32.04 35.61
C PHE A 15 -4.16 32.95 34.80
N ALA A 16 -2.88 32.99 35.17
CA ALA A 16 -1.86 33.28 34.18
C ALA A 16 -2.04 32.18 33.12
N GLN A 17 -2.76 32.52 32.04
CA GLN A 17 -2.54 31.80 30.80
C GLN A 17 -1.07 32.04 30.50
N ALA A 18 -0.28 30.97 30.50
CA ALA A 18 0.92 30.99 29.71
C ALA A 18 0.41 31.24 28.29
N GLU A 19 0.60 32.46 27.79
CA GLU A 19 0.37 32.73 26.38
C GLU A 19 1.24 31.73 25.62
N ALA A 20 0.56 30.91 24.83
CA ALA A 20 1.19 29.88 24.03
C ALA A 20 1.49 30.53 22.69
N ALA A 21 2.76 30.86 22.47
CA ALA A 21 3.23 31.24 21.15
C ALA A 21 2.91 30.12 20.15
N GLU A 22 2.38 30.50 19.00
CA GLU A 22 2.11 29.60 17.90
C GLU A 22 3.15 29.77 16.79
N HIS A 23 3.78 28.66 16.40
CA HIS A 23 4.66 28.61 15.25
C HIS A 23 3.98 27.86 14.11
N ARG A 24 3.66 28.54 13.00
CA ARG A 24 3.04 27.93 11.81
C ARG A 24 4.04 27.05 11.06
N LEU A 25 4.04 25.76 11.39
CA LEU A 25 4.94 24.75 10.83
C LEU A 25 4.62 24.41 9.38
N ALA A 26 3.33 24.33 9.01
CA ALA A 26 2.95 23.96 7.65
C ALA A 26 1.55 24.47 7.23
N PHE A 27 1.35 24.54 5.92
CA PHE A 27 0.05 24.76 5.28
C PHE A 27 -0.16 23.77 4.14
N SER A 28 -1.32 23.10 4.13
CA SER A 28 -1.74 22.20 3.06
C SER A 28 -2.89 22.82 2.27
N LYS A 29 -2.58 23.39 1.10
CA LYS A 29 -3.61 23.89 0.17
C LYS A 29 -4.58 22.79 -0.31
N ALA A 30 -4.11 21.55 -0.40
CA ALA A 30 -4.92 20.42 -0.87
C ALA A 30 -5.90 19.87 0.20
N ALA A 31 -5.67 20.18 1.49
CA ALA A 31 -6.53 19.78 2.60
C ALA A 31 -7.19 20.99 3.32
N GLU A 32 -6.98 22.21 2.81
CA GLU A 32 -7.38 23.49 3.44
C GLU A 32 -7.04 23.56 4.94
N LEU A 33 -5.79 23.19 5.27
CA LEU A 33 -5.36 22.90 6.64
C LEU A 33 -4.08 23.64 7.00
N GLU A 34 -4.08 24.32 8.14
CA GLU A 34 -2.92 24.93 8.78
C GLU A 34 -2.50 24.13 10.00
N ILE A 35 -1.18 24.06 10.22
CA ILE A 35 -0.56 23.25 11.26
C ILE A 35 0.37 24.14 12.06
N PHE A 36 0.06 24.28 13.35
CA PHE A 36 0.80 25.11 14.30
C PHE A 36 1.49 24.22 15.33
N VAL A 37 2.68 24.62 15.79
CA VAL A 37 3.30 24.13 17.01
C VAL A 37 2.98 25.12 18.12
N GLU A 38 2.32 24.66 19.17
CA GLU A 38 2.07 25.45 20.38
C GLU A 38 3.24 25.28 21.35
N HIS A 39 3.82 26.39 21.79
CA HIS A 39 4.94 26.39 22.73
C HIS A 39 4.84 27.53 23.75
N PRO A 40 5.48 27.42 24.92
CA PRO A 40 5.48 28.53 25.89
C PRO A 40 6.18 29.77 25.33
N ASP A 41 5.63 30.95 25.64
CA ASP A 41 6.04 32.29 25.16
C ASP A 41 7.52 32.72 25.38
N ASN A 42 8.34 31.87 26.00
CA ASN A 42 9.78 32.11 26.21
C ASN A 42 10.65 30.87 25.92
N GLN A 43 10.17 29.96 25.07
CA GLN A 43 10.90 28.77 24.63
C GLN A 43 10.94 28.71 23.09
N PRO A 44 11.98 28.11 22.48
CA PRO A 44 11.96 27.83 21.05
C PRO A 44 10.83 26.84 20.74
N TRP A 45 10.15 27.02 19.61
CA TRP A 45 9.05 26.13 19.18
C TRP A 45 9.49 24.68 18.99
N CYS A 46 10.77 24.45 18.70
CA CYS A 46 11.34 23.14 18.49
C CYS A 46 11.84 22.54 19.82
N SER A 47 11.20 21.45 20.24
CA SER A 47 11.46 20.70 21.49
C SER A 47 11.45 19.19 21.24
N GLU A 48 11.87 18.40 22.24
CA GLU A 48 11.87 16.92 22.19
C GLU A 48 10.45 16.34 22.04
N SER A 49 9.47 16.94 22.73
CA SER A 49 8.05 16.69 22.51
C SER A 49 7.37 17.94 21.94
N LEU A 50 6.68 17.81 20.81
CA LEU A 50 5.92 18.89 20.17
C LEU A 50 4.42 18.83 20.55
N SER A 51 3.77 19.99 20.58
CA SER A 51 2.30 20.11 20.68
C SER A 51 1.76 20.68 19.37
N LEU A 52 1.05 19.89 18.58
CA LEU A 52 0.60 20.24 17.23
C LEU A 52 -0.91 20.56 17.20
N ARG A 53 -1.29 21.74 16.69
CA ARG A 53 -2.69 22.08 16.42
C ARG A 53 -2.94 22.10 14.91
N PHE A 54 -3.92 21.31 14.48
CA PHE A 54 -4.42 21.22 13.11
C PHE A 54 -5.72 22.02 13.01
N GLN A 55 -5.74 23.07 12.19
CA GLN A 55 -6.87 23.99 12.04
C GLN A 55 -7.27 24.10 10.56
N GLY A 56 -8.55 23.92 10.23
CA GLY A 56 -9.04 23.96 8.85
C GLY A 56 -10.49 24.40 8.75
N ASN A 57 -10.92 24.73 7.53
CA ASN A 57 -12.25 25.30 7.24
C ASN A 57 -13.42 24.30 7.36
N GLY A 58 -13.15 23.03 7.69
CA GLY A 58 -14.14 21.97 7.84
C GLY A 58 -13.81 21.04 8.99
N ALA A 59 -14.62 19.99 9.16
CA ALA A 59 -14.39 18.98 10.21
C ALA A 59 -13.16 18.10 9.86
N THR A 60 -11.97 18.56 10.24
CA THR A 60 -10.70 17.83 10.11
C THR A 60 -10.76 16.56 10.95
N ASN A 61 -11.20 15.47 10.31
CA ASN A 61 -11.32 14.17 10.94
C ASN A 61 -9.95 13.49 11.11
N SER A 62 -9.91 12.44 11.95
CA SER A 62 -8.69 11.69 12.24
C SER A 62 -8.00 11.16 10.98
N LYS A 63 -8.76 10.73 9.96
CA LYS A 63 -8.22 10.26 8.68
C LYS A 63 -7.38 11.32 7.96
N THR A 64 -7.84 12.56 7.88
CA THR A 64 -7.07 13.65 7.27
C THR A 64 -5.75 13.89 7.99
N VAL A 65 -5.72 13.75 9.32
CA VAL A 65 -4.48 13.85 10.11
C VAL A 65 -3.57 12.64 9.84
N THR A 66 -4.13 11.41 9.75
CA THR A 66 -3.37 10.19 9.41
C THR A 66 -2.65 10.31 8.07
N ASP A 67 -3.30 10.87 7.05
CA ASP A 67 -2.76 10.99 5.68
C ASP A 67 -1.69 12.10 5.54
N ILE A 68 -1.55 12.96 6.55
CA ILE A 68 -0.64 14.12 6.59
C ILE A 68 0.53 13.90 7.55
N MET A 69 0.34 13.25 8.70
CA MET A 69 1.37 13.16 9.75
C MET A 69 2.70 12.55 9.27
N PRO A 70 2.75 11.48 8.44
CA PRO A 70 4.03 10.97 7.94
C PRO A 70 4.81 11.99 7.07
N LYS A 71 4.10 12.86 6.34
CA LYS A 71 4.71 13.95 5.55
C LYS A 71 5.18 15.08 6.47
N LEU A 72 4.43 15.36 7.53
CA LEU A 72 4.84 16.29 8.57
C LEU A 72 6.06 15.78 9.34
N GLY A 73 6.17 14.47 9.57
CA GLY A 73 7.34 13.83 10.18
C GLY A 73 8.65 14.05 9.41
N VAL A 74 8.59 14.06 8.08
CA VAL A 74 9.75 14.44 7.23
C VAL A 74 10.11 15.92 7.38
N LEU A 75 9.11 16.79 7.55
CA LEU A 75 9.32 18.22 7.79
C LEU A 75 9.91 18.48 9.19
N ILE A 76 9.34 17.85 10.22
CA ILE A 76 9.80 17.87 11.61
C ILE A 76 11.23 17.36 11.68
N GLY A 77 11.57 16.23 11.05
CA GLY A 77 12.95 15.72 11.04
C GLY A 77 13.97 16.65 10.36
N ARG A 78 13.52 17.59 9.52
CA ARG A 78 14.37 18.61 8.87
C ARG A 78 14.48 19.89 9.67
N GLU A 79 13.39 20.36 10.27
CA GLU A 79 13.26 21.69 10.88
C GLU A 79 13.32 21.65 12.41
N CYS A 80 13.09 20.48 13.00
CA CYS A 80 13.25 20.17 14.41
C CYS A 80 13.81 18.74 14.64
N PRO A 81 15.10 18.49 14.33
CA PRO A 81 15.69 17.15 14.40
C PRO A 81 15.82 16.56 15.82
N GLN A 82 15.51 17.33 16.85
CA GLN A 82 15.47 16.88 18.24
C GLN A 82 14.09 16.35 18.68
N ALA A 83 13.04 16.53 17.88
CA ALA A 83 11.70 16.05 18.22
C ALA A 83 11.62 14.52 18.07
N THR A 84 11.36 13.83 19.18
CA THR A 84 11.10 12.38 19.22
C THR A 84 9.61 12.08 19.20
N ASP A 85 8.79 12.98 19.75
CA ASP A 85 7.36 12.77 19.97
C ASP A 85 6.55 14.02 19.63
N ALA A 86 5.29 13.83 19.24
CA ALA A 86 4.32 14.90 19.06
C ALA A 86 2.95 14.48 19.59
N ASN A 87 2.38 15.28 20.48
CA ASN A 87 0.95 15.26 20.77
C ASN A 87 0.26 16.16 19.74
N TRP A 88 -0.93 15.78 19.29
CA TRP A 88 -1.67 16.55 18.31
C TRP A 88 -3.14 16.69 18.66
N GLN A 89 -3.72 17.82 18.25
CA GLN A 89 -5.12 18.16 18.36
C GLN A 89 -5.64 18.71 17.04
N SER A 90 -6.83 18.28 16.64
CA SER A 90 -7.60 18.82 15.51
C SER A 90 -8.70 19.72 16.05
N VAL A 91 -8.79 20.95 15.56
CA VAL A 91 -9.81 21.92 16.00
C VAL A 91 -10.67 22.43 14.85
N ASN A 92 -11.92 22.79 15.16
CA ASN A 92 -12.80 23.47 14.21
C ASN A 92 -12.47 24.98 14.12
N PRO A 93 -13.09 25.74 13.18
CA PRO A 93 -12.90 27.20 13.09
C PRO A 93 -13.29 28.00 14.35
N THR A 94 -13.98 27.38 15.31
CA THR A 94 -14.33 27.96 16.62
C THR A 94 -13.42 27.46 17.76
N ASN A 95 -12.26 26.86 17.44
CA ASN A 95 -11.26 26.32 18.37
C ASN A 95 -11.76 25.20 19.32
N GLU A 96 -12.83 24.48 18.95
CA GLU A 96 -13.29 23.30 19.70
C GLU A 96 -12.55 22.04 19.22
N SER A 97 -12.14 21.19 20.16
CA SER A 97 -11.46 19.91 19.90
C SER A 97 -12.36 18.92 19.16
N ILE A 98 -11.91 18.46 17.99
CA ILE A 98 -12.57 17.41 17.20
C ILE A 98 -11.87 16.05 17.39
N ALA A 99 -10.55 16.04 17.49
CA ALA A 99 -9.78 14.79 17.68
C ALA A 99 -8.42 15.10 18.31
N GLU A 100 -7.86 14.13 19.01
CA GLU A 100 -6.54 14.21 19.62
C GLU A 100 -5.82 12.85 19.59
N GLY A 101 -4.51 12.88 19.78
CA GLY A 101 -3.68 11.69 19.87
C GLY A 101 -2.20 12.03 19.94
N SER A 102 -1.36 11.03 19.66
CA SER A 102 0.09 11.23 19.56
C SER A 102 0.67 10.58 18.31
N ALA A 103 1.92 10.91 18.01
CA ALA A 103 2.78 10.31 17.00
C ALA A 103 4.23 10.42 17.49
N ASN A 104 5.11 9.49 17.08
CA ASN A 104 6.52 9.55 17.46
C ASN A 104 7.44 9.21 16.27
N ALA A 105 8.71 9.57 16.36
CA ALA A 105 9.70 9.35 15.31
C ALA A 105 10.06 7.86 15.11
N ALA A 106 9.99 7.05 16.18
CA ALA A 106 10.34 5.62 16.14
C ALA A 106 9.35 4.81 15.28
N ASP A 107 8.06 5.12 15.39
CA ASP A 107 6.94 4.57 14.62
C ASP A 107 6.73 5.34 13.29
N GLN A 108 7.76 6.03 12.79
CA GLN A 108 7.75 6.80 11.53
C GLN A 108 6.65 7.87 11.46
N TRP A 109 6.30 8.49 12.58
CA TRP A 109 5.24 9.49 12.73
C TRP A 109 3.84 8.98 12.34
N GLN A 110 3.59 7.67 12.51
CA GLN A 110 2.24 7.10 12.45
C GLN A 110 1.40 7.55 13.66
N LEU A 111 0.08 7.67 13.46
CA LEU A 111 -0.82 8.15 14.51
C LEU A 111 -1.24 7.07 15.49
N ASN A 112 -0.93 7.30 16.76
CA ASN A 112 -1.60 6.69 17.89
C ASN A 112 -2.84 7.51 18.25
N ILE A 113 -3.99 7.15 17.65
CA ILE A 113 -5.27 7.83 17.88
C ILE A 113 -5.84 7.37 19.22
N ALA A 114 -6.04 8.30 20.15
CA ALA A 114 -6.83 8.05 21.36
C ALA A 114 -8.32 8.01 20.98
N THR A 115 -8.87 6.84 20.66
CA THR A 115 -10.31 6.68 20.39
C THR A 115 -11.11 6.87 21.68
N GLY A 116 -11.50 8.11 21.97
CA GLY A 116 -12.03 8.50 23.27
C GLY A 116 -13.06 9.63 23.24
N TYR A 117 -14.09 9.56 22.38
CA TYR A 117 -15.30 10.35 22.61
C TYR A 117 -16.07 9.79 23.82
N GLY A 118 -15.63 10.16 25.01
CA GLY A 118 -16.23 9.85 26.31
C GLY A 118 -16.12 11.05 27.22
N VAL A 119 -17.26 11.60 27.65
CA VAL A 119 -17.34 12.83 28.44
C VAL A 119 -16.84 12.58 29.89
N THR A 120 -16.42 13.66 30.57
CA THR A 120 -16.21 13.81 32.05
C THR A 120 -14.84 13.37 32.63
N PRO A 121 -14.38 13.88 33.80
CA PRO A 121 -13.28 14.87 33.75
C PRO A 121 -12.10 14.66 34.72
N LYS A 122 -10.98 15.34 34.40
CA LYS A 122 -9.95 15.89 35.33
C LYS A 122 -9.45 15.02 36.50
N GLN A 123 -8.31 14.36 36.28
CA GLN A 123 -7.27 14.11 37.30
C GLN A 123 -5.93 14.39 36.60
N GLN A 124 -5.18 15.46 36.85
CA GLN A 124 -4.64 16.00 38.10
C GLN A 124 -3.71 15.00 38.82
N THR A 125 -2.49 14.92 38.30
CA THR A 125 -1.34 14.23 38.89
C THR A 125 -1.01 14.82 40.27
N THR A 126 -1.02 13.99 41.30
CA THR A 126 -0.44 14.30 42.62
C THR A 126 0.82 13.45 42.80
N ASN A 127 1.96 14.12 42.97
CA ASN A 127 3.29 13.52 43.05
C ASN A 127 3.59 12.79 44.38
N GLN A 128 4.75 12.10 44.38
CA GLN A 128 5.78 12.11 45.47
C GLN A 128 5.73 10.97 46.52
N PRO A 129 6.86 10.54 47.17
CA PRO A 129 8.32 10.80 46.97
C PRO A 129 9.26 9.56 46.83
N ALA A 130 10.57 9.86 46.72
CA ALA A 130 11.77 9.13 47.19
C ALA A 130 12.57 8.30 46.14
N ASP A 131 13.91 8.35 46.08
CA ASP A 131 14.90 9.20 46.77
C ASP A 131 16.28 9.19 46.06
N ALA A 132 17.01 10.33 46.09
CA ALA A 132 18.48 10.52 45.95
C ALA A 132 19.24 9.90 44.72
N ILE A 133 20.46 10.28 44.29
CA ILE A 133 21.60 11.06 44.84
C ILE A 133 22.18 11.99 43.73
N ALA A 134 22.94 13.02 44.10
CA ALA A 134 23.48 14.08 43.23
C ALA A 134 24.90 13.85 42.64
N SER A 135 25.24 14.71 41.65
CA SER A 135 26.59 15.22 41.28
C SER A 135 27.67 14.27 40.73
N THR A 136 28.14 14.53 39.49
CA THR A 136 29.38 15.31 39.25
C THR A 136 29.70 15.56 37.77
N GLU A 137 30.19 16.77 37.50
CA GLU A 137 31.00 17.23 36.35
C GLU A 137 32.31 17.81 36.98
N PRO A 138 33.47 18.05 36.30
CA PRO A 138 33.90 17.74 34.92
C PRO A 138 35.20 16.89 34.82
N ALA A 139 35.58 16.49 33.60
CA ALA A 139 36.94 16.71 33.04
C ALA A 139 37.08 16.24 31.58
N SER A 140 37.53 17.13 30.70
CA SER A 140 38.28 16.78 29.47
C SER A 140 39.78 16.71 29.82
N PRO A 141 40.64 15.96 29.09
CA PRO A 141 41.34 16.63 27.98
C PRO A 141 41.82 15.75 26.79
N ASN A 142 42.05 16.43 25.66
CA ASN A 142 43.11 16.22 24.65
C ASN A 142 43.23 14.92 23.82
N ALA A 143 42.86 15.07 22.54
CA ALA A 143 43.77 15.26 21.38
C ALA A 143 44.61 14.11 20.76
N SER A 144 44.64 14.16 19.42
CA SER A 144 45.70 13.76 18.48
C SER A 144 45.78 12.29 18.01
N SER A 145 45.44 12.05 16.74
CA SER A 145 46.45 11.79 15.70
C SER A 145 45.83 11.61 14.29
N GLU A 146 46.36 12.35 13.32
CA GLU A 146 46.31 12.03 11.88
C GLU A 146 47.50 11.09 11.55
N PRO A 147 47.51 10.35 10.41
CA PRO A 147 48.05 10.97 9.18
C PRO A 147 47.44 10.49 7.85
N ALA A 148 47.38 11.39 6.87
CA ALA A 148 47.11 11.10 5.45
C ALA A 148 48.35 10.67 4.63
N VAL A 149 48.15 9.89 3.54
CA VAL A 149 48.96 9.89 2.28
C VAL A 149 48.12 9.32 1.09
N PRO A 150 48.51 9.36 -0.21
CA PRO A 150 47.79 10.18 -1.20
C PRO A 150 47.32 9.44 -2.48
N ALA A 151 47.08 10.20 -3.57
CA ALA A 151 46.36 9.80 -4.79
C ALA A 151 47.17 9.13 -5.93
N SER A 152 46.43 8.48 -6.86
CA SER A 152 46.49 8.44 -8.35
C SER A 152 47.75 8.90 -9.13
N PRO A 153 48.08 8.38 -10.35
CA PRO A 153 47.10 8.19 -11.45
C PRO A 153 47.34 7.12 -12.57
N GLN A 154 46.28 6.91 -13.37
CA GLN A 154 46.19 6.67 -14.84
C GLN A 154 47.31 5.93 -15.63
N ASN A 155 46.95 4.87 -16.39
CA ASN A 155 46.76 5.02 -17.85
C ASN A 155 46.07 3.84 -18.60
N VAL A 156 45.29 4.25 -19.61
CA VAL A 156 44.53 3.56 -20.69
C VAL A 156 45.46 2.95 -21.78
N PRO A 157 45.00 2.31 -22.90
CA PRO A 157 43.88 1.38 -23.19
C PRO A 157 44.30 0.15 -24.08
N ALA A 158 43.28 -0.57 -24.63
CA ALA A 158 43.26 -1.24 -25.95
C ALA A 158 43.77 -2.70 -26.05
N VAL A 159 43.28 -3.61 -26.93
CA VAL A 159 42.13 -3.65 -27.88
C VAL A 159 41.96 -5.11 -28.41
N ARG A 160 40.74 -5.54 -28.82
CA ARG A 160 40.43 -6.75 -29.67
C ARG A 160 40.80 -8.14 -29.09
N ASP A 161 40.26 -9.26 -29.60
CA ASP A 161 38.93 -9.57 -30.18
C ASP A 161 38.71 -11.09 -30.11
N ASP A 162 37.45 -11.51 -30.27
CA ASP A 162 36.97 -12.78 -30.84
C ASP A 162 37.31 -14.17 -30.22
N SER A 163 36.25 -14.98 -30.19
CA SER A 163 36.14 -16.45 -30.23
C SER A 163 36.76 -17.35 -29.15
N THR A 164 36.13 -18.40 -28.59
CA THR A 164 34.92 -19.25 -28.83
C THR A 164 35.38 -20.71 -28.89
N GLN A 165 34.90 -21.56 -27.95
CA GLN A 165 34.95 -23.05 -28.00
C GLN A 165 36.38 -23.67 -27.89
N GLN A 166 36.60 -24.93 -27.45
CA GLN A 166 35.73 -25.99 -26.92
C GLN A 166 36.52 -26.98 -26.02
N GLN A 167 35.78 -27.90 -25.40
CA GLN A 167 36.09 -29.30 -25.01
C GLN A 167 37.43 -29.94 -25.46
N ALA A 168 38.00 -30.97 -24.80
CA ALA A 168 37.77 -31.68 -23.53
C ALA A 168 38.88 -32.77 -23.39
N VAL A 169 38.65 -33.81 -22.55
CA VAL A 169 39.41 -35.08 -22.47
C VAL A 169 40.79 -34.93 -21.80
N ALA A 170 40.96 -35.21 -20.50
CA ALA A 170 40.87 -36.49 -19.78
C ALA A 170 41.94 -37.52 -20.18
N GLU A 171 42.79 -37.91 -19.23
CA GLU A 171 43.28 -39.29 -19.10
C GLU A 171 43.74 -39.53 -17.64
N LYS A 172 43.77 -40.80 -17.22
CA LYS A 172 43.77 -41.25 -15.83
C LYS A 172 44.95 -42.18 -15.56
N ILE A 173 45.83 -41.87 -14.61
CA ILE A 173 46.81 -42.85 -14.08
C ILE A 173 46.90 -42.82 -12.55
N GLN A 174 46.56 -43.95 -11.96
CA GLN A 174 47.06 -44.58 -10.71
C GLN A 174 47.78 -45.89 -11.16
N PRO A 175 48.47 -46.70 -10.32
CA PRO A 175 48.46 -46.77 -8.83
C PRO A 175 49.86 -47.02 -8.18
N GLU A 176 49.86 -47.53 -6.94
CA GLU A 176 50.92 -48.32 -6.24
C GLU A 176 52.16 -47.56 -5.68
N GLN A 177 52.76 -47.93 -4.53
CA GLN A 177 52.31 -48.72 -3.36
C GLN A 177 53.25 -48.52 -2.13
N LEU A 178 52.81 -49.02 -0.96
CA LEU A 178 53.61 -49.54 0.18
C LEU A 178 54.50 -48.64 1.10
N SER A 179 54.18 -48.68 2.40
CA SER A 179 55.02 -49.27 3.49
C SER A 179 55.44 -48.40 4.70
N SER A 180 55.13 -48.94 5.89
CA SER A 180 55.89 -48.96 7.17
C SER A 180 56.40 -47.69 7.87
N GLY A 181 56.11 -47.60 9.17
CA GLY A 181 56.81 -46.77 10.17
C GLY A 181 56.09 -46.81 11.54
N SER A 182 56.68 -47.43 12.55
CA SER A 182 56.11 -47.76 13.87
C SER A 182 56.81 -47.05 15.04
N GLU A 183 56.38 -47.36 16.29
CA GLU A 183 56.83 -46.83 17.61
C GLU A 183 56.36 -45.37 17.93
N ASP A 184 56.08 -44.89 19.17
CA ASP A 184 55.97 -45.44 20.54
C ASP A 184 55.30 -44.38 21.49
N VAL A 185 54.83 -44.57 22.75
CA VAL A 185 54.60 -45.71 23.69
C VAL A 185 53.61 -45.27 24.82
N ALA A 186 53.34 -46.13 25.83
CA ALA A 186 52.60 -45.91 27.10
C ALA A 186 51.06 -45.71 27.00
N ASP A 187 50.16 -46.51 27.58
CA ASP A 187 50.11 -47.29 28.85
C ASP A 187 49.99 -46.45 30.14
N VAL A 188 48.76 -46.34 30.66
CA VAL A 188 48.43 -46.64 32.07
C VAL A 188 47.05 -47.32 32.13
N ARG A 189 46.95 -48.37 32.94
CA ARG A 189 45.77 -49.22 33.18
C ARG A 189 45.42 -49.25 34.69
N ALA A 190 44.13 -49.14 35.03
CA ALA A 190 43.47 -49.64 36.26
C ALA A 190 41.97 -49.28 36.18
N GLU A 191 41.04 -50.23 36.13
CA GLU A 191 40.28 -50.79 37.28
C GLU A 191 39.38 -49.74 37.97
N LYS A 192 38.05 -49.77 37.81
CA LYS A 192 37.07 -50.80 38.26
C LYS A 192 37.05 -50.93 39.78
N ASP A 193 36.02 -50.38 40.43
CA ASP A 193 35.31 -51.16 41.44
C ASP A 193 33.83 -50.79 41.60
N GLU A 194 33.12 -51.68 42.28
CA GLU A 194 31.66 -51.82 42.36
C GLU A 194 31.22 -51.77 43.83
N THR A 195 30.26 -50.91 44.22
CA THR A 195 29.52 -51.10 45.49
C THR A 195 28.24 -50.26 45.64
N THR A 196 27.19 -50.92 46.11
CA THR A 196 26.01 -50.39 46.83
C THR A 196 25.93 -51.13 48.18
N PRO A 197 24.93 -50.90 49.07
CA PRO A 197 24.28 -49.68 49.58
C PRO A 197 24.56 -49.54 51.11
N PRO A 198 23.73 -48.88 51.96
CA PRO A 198 22.53 -49.57 52.50
C PRO A 198 21.30 -48.69 52.82
N THR A 199 20.16 -49.36 52.96
CA THR A 199 18.88 -48.89 53.52
C THR A 199 18.85 -49.00 55.06
N PRO A 200 17.97 -48.27 55.75
CA PRO A 200 17.34 -48.79 56.98
C PRO A 200 15.80 -48.80 56.93
N GLU A 201 15.19 -49.76 57.64
CA GLU A 201 13.75 -50.06 57.68
C GLU A 201 13.21 -50.07 59.13
N ASN A 202 11.98 -49.57 59.34
CA ASN A 202 10.97 -49.90 60.38
C ASN A 202 9.87 -48.80 60.33
N GLN A 203 8.57 -49.04 60.08
CA GLN A 203 7.55 -49.84 60.80
C GLN A 203 7.33 -49.37 62.26
N ALA A 204 6.13 -49.05 62.79
CA ALA A 204 4.75 -48.85 62.29
C ALA A 204 3.95 -48.04 63.38
N GLY A 205 2.68 -47.60 63.29
CA GLY A 205 1.57 -47.68 62.32
C GLY A 205 0.23 -47.19 62.96
N HIS A 206 -0.92 -47.31 62.26
CA HIS A 206 -2.32 -46.96 62.66
C HIS A 206 -2.69 -45.46 62.82
N VAL A 207 -3.90 -44.95 62.50
CA VAL A 207 -5.00 -45.33 61.54
C VAL A 207 -5.99 -44.15 61.44
N ALA A 208 -6.72 -44.02 60.31
CA ALA A 208 -7.78 -43.02 60.00
C ALA A 208 -7.28 -41.57 59.77
N GLU A 209 -7.88 -40.69 58.95
CA GLU A 209 -9.12 -40.75 58.13
C GLU A 209 -9.04 -39.70 56.98
N THR A 210 -9.68 -39.96 55.82
CA THR A 210 -10.10 -38.98 54.76
C THR A 210 -9.08 -38.17 53.92
N GLU A 211 -9.60 -37.72 52.75
CA GLU A 211 -9.07 -36.74 51.76
C GLU A 211 -7.96 -37.15 50.76
N ASP A 212 -8.38 -37.98 49.80
CA ASP A 212 -7.96 -37.86 48.39
C ASP A 212 -8.34 -36.45 47.83
N GLU A 213 -7.40 -35.50 47.70
CA GLU A 213 -7.55 -34.41 46.71
C GLU A 213 -6.30 -33.65 46.17
N PRO A 214 -5.11 -33.58 46.82
CA PRO A 214 -4.04 -32.70 46.32
C PRO A 214 -3.20 -33.32 45.19
N ALA A 215 -3.01 -34.65 45.19
CA ALA A 215 -2.03 -35.32 44.31
C ALA A 215 -2.45 -35.40 42.83
N GLN A 216 -3.76 -35.39 42.53
CA GLN A 216 -4.24 -35.39 41.14
C GLN A 216 -4.30 -33.97 40.55
N LYS A 217 -4.60 -32.94 41.34
CA LYS A 217 -4.60 -31.54 40.88
C LYS A 217 -3.20 -31.09 40.40
N GLN A 218 -2.13 -31.41 41.12
CA GLN A 218 -0.78 -31.03 40.69
C GLN A 218 -0.28 -31.79 39.45
N LYS A 219 -0.81 -32.99 39.16
CA LYS A 219 -0.49 -33.75 37.95
C LYS A 219 -1.36 -33.35 36.75
N ALA A 220 -2.59 -32.87 36.99
CA ALA A 220 -3.44 -32.28 35.95
C ALA A 220 -2.93 -30.89 35.52
N ILE A 221 -2.54 -30.03 36.47
CA ILE A 221 -2.04 -28.67 36.18
C ILE A 221 -0.76 -28.70 35.32
N GLN A 222 0.07 -29.75 35.39
CA GLN A 222 1.24 -29.92 34.52
C GLN A 222 0.93 -30.56 33.15
N ALA A 223 -0.26 -31.11 32.94
CA ALA A 223 -0.68 -31.69 31.67
C ALA A 223 -1.44 -30.70 30.77
N GLU A 224 -1.96 -29.61 31.32
CA GLU A 224 -2.76 -28.60 30.59
C GLU A 224 -1.92 -27.45 29.97
N SER A 225 -0.62 -27.38 30.25
CA SER A 225 0.22 -26.20 29.94
C SER A 225 0.90 -26.18 28.56
N GLN A 226 0.37 -26.88 27.53
CA GLN A 226 0.98 -26.91 26.19
C GLN A 226 0.04 -26.59 25.02
N LYS A 227 -0.98 -25.75 25.24
CA LYS A 227 -1.55 -24.97 24.13
C LYS A 227 -0.58 -23.80 23.83
N PRO A 228 -0.02 -23.69 22.61
CA PRO A 228 0.86 -22.58 22.28
C PRO A 228 0.11 -21.24 22.33
N SER A 229 0.75 -20.22 22.90
CA SER A 229 0.10 -18.97 23.30
C SER A 229 -0.25 -18.00 22.16
N PHE A 230 0.19 -18.26 20.93
CA PHE A 230 0.12 -17.33 19.80
C PHE A 230 -0.46 -17.98 18.54
N ALA A 231 -0.95 -17.14 17.63
CA ALA A 231 -1.44 -17.53 16.31
C ALA A 231 -0.49 -17.03 15.21
N ILE A 232 -0.56 -17.65 14.03
CA ILE A 232 0.10 -17.18 12.81
C ILE A 232 -0.91 -17.22 11.66
N ASN A 233 -1.17 -16.06 11.04
CA ASN A 233 -2.15 -15.83 9.98
C ASN A 233 -3.52 -16.44 10.31
N GLY A 234 -3.98 -16.25 11.55
CA GLY A 234 -5.25 -16.77 12.07
C GLY A 234 -5.27 -18.28 12.37
N TRP A 235 -4.16 -19.00 12.17
CA TRP A 235 -4.04 -20.41 12.51
C TRP A 235 -3.37 -20.62 13.87
N GLN A 236 -3.86 -21.61 14.62
CA GLN A 236 -3.27 -22.11 15.86
C GLN A 236 -3.26 -23.64 15.88
N PRO A 237 -2.23 -24.26 16.49
CA PRO A 237 -2.22 -25.69 16.78
C PRO A 237 -3.43 -26.15 17.63
N ARG A 238 -4.03 -27.27 17.22
CA ARG A 238 -5.14 -27.97 17.89
C ARG A 238 -4.67 -29.29 18.47
N SER A 239 -5.48 -29.92 19.32
CA SER A 239 -5.20 -31.29 19.77
C SER A 239 -5.57 -32.34 18.71
N SER A 240 -4.86 -33.46 18.73
CA SER A 240 -5.15 -34.64 17.91
C SER A 240 -6.58 -35.13 18.12
N ILE A 241 -7.09 -35.06 19.37
CA ILE A 241 -8.44 -35.51 19.72
C ILE A 241 -9.50 -34.67 19.01
N GLU A 242 -9.34 -33.34 18.98
CA GLU A 242 -10.25 -32.43 18.25
C GLU A 242 -10.17 -32.73 16.74
N THR A 243 -8.96 -32.77 16.17
CA THR A 243 -8.74 -33.02 14.74
C THR A 243 -9.30 -34.37 14.28
N ILE A 244 -9.14 -35.44 15.06
CA ILE A 244 -9.60 -36.79 14.72
C ILE A 244 -11.13 -36.87 14.80
N LYS A 245 -11.77 -36.16 15.75
CA LYS A 245 -13.25 -36.04 15.81
C LYS A 245 -13.84 -35.27 14.63
N GLU A 246 -13.15 -34.22 14.17
CA GLU A 246 -13.56 -33.42 13.01
C GLU A 246 -13.22 -34.10 11.66
N THR A 247 -12.36 -35.13 11.65
CA THR A 247 -11.94 -35.81 10.42
C THR A 247 -12.93 -36.90 10.03
N SER A 248 -13.52 -36.77 8.84
CA SER A 248 -14.28 -37.86 8.22
C SER A 248 -13.36 -38.96 7.71
N PHE A 249 -13.63 -40.20 8.13
CA PHE A 249 -12.96 -41.39 7.62
C PHE A 249 -13.88 -42.17 6.68
N SER A 250 -13.39 -42.51 5.47
CA SER A 250 -14.19 -43.23 4.48
C SER A 250 -14.40 -44.71 4.82
N LEU A 251 -13.49 -45.29 5.61
CA LEU A 251 -13.53 -46.71 5.95
C LEU A 251 -12.99 -46.99 7.37
N PRO A 252 -13.83 -46.89 8.41
CA PRO A 252 -13.50 -47.38 9.74
C PRO A 252 -13.64 -48.91 9.80
N ILE A 253 -12.54 -49.63 10.03
CA ILE A 253 -12.52 -51.10 10.12
C ILE A 253 -12.38 -51.50 11.59
N LYS A 254 -13.22 -52.44 12.06
CA LYS A 254 -13.13 -52.99 13.42
C LYS A 254 -12.30 -54.27 13.46
N ASP A 255 -11.51 -54.44 14.52
CA ASP A 255 -10.78 -55.68 14.82
C ASP A 255 -11.61 -56.65 15.68
N GLN A 256 -11.00 -57.78 16.05
CA GLN A 256 -11.60 -58.79 16.93
C GLN A 256 -11.89 -58.30 18.37
N ASN A 257 -11.29 -57.19 18.78
CA ASN A 257 -11.50 -56.54 20.08
C ASN A 257 -12.47 -55.34 19.98
N ASN A 258 -13.08 -55.13 18.79
CA ASN A 258 -13.93 -53.99 18.47
C ASN A 258 -13.19 -52.62 18.48
N CYS A 259 -11.85 -52.63 18.44
CA CYS A 259 -11.02 -51.44 18.25
C CYS A 259 -11.07 -50.98 16.77
N ILE A 260 -11.08 -49.67 16.55
CA ILE A 260 -11.29 -49.06 15.24
C ILE A 260 -9.95 -48.66 14.60
N PHE A 261 -9.70 -49.19 13.42
CA PHE A 261 -8.72 -48.72 12.45
C PHE A 261 -9.35 -47.69 11.51
N ASN A 262 -8.81 -46.48 11.48
CA ASN A 262 -9.30 -45.39 10.64
C ASN A 262 -8.46 -45.30 9.36
N THR A 263 -9.10 -45.40 8.18
CA THR A 263 -8.39 -45.20 6.92
C THR A 263 -9.21 -44.47 5.85
N ASN A 264 -8.50 -43.64 5.07
CA ASN A 264 -8.97 -43.00 3.84
C ASN A 264 -8.33 -43.63 2.60
N TYR A 265 -7.87 -44.88 2.72
CA TYR A 265 -7.30 -45.68 1.64
C TYR A 265 -8.41 -46.53 0.98
N ASP A 266 -8.56 -46.38 -0.34
CA ASP A 266 -9.50 -47.17 -1.13
C ASP A 266 -8.96 -48.58 -1.35
N LEU A 267 -9.63 -49.57 -0.74
CA LEU A 267 -9.33 -50.99 -0.88
C LEU A 267 -10.02 -51.64 -2.09
N LYS A 268 -10.86 -50.90 -2.85
CA LYS A 268 -11.62 -51.37 -4.02
C LYS A 268 -12.54 -52.57 -3.73
N VAL A 269 -13.05 -52.62 -2.50
CA VAL A 269 -13.97 -53.64 -1.98
C VAL A 269 -14.97 -52.89 -1.08
N ASP A 270 -16.25 -53.25 -1.17
CA ASP A 270 -17.28 -52.61 -0.33
C ASP A 270 -17.06 -52.92 1.16
N ALA A 271 -17.31 -51.92 2.01
CA ALA A 271 -16.98 -51.95 3.44
C ALA A 271 -17.57 -53.17 4.18
N GLU A 272 -18.74 -53.65 3.77
CA GLU A 272 -19.42 -54.80 4.38
C GLU A 272 -18.66 -56.12 4.21
N PHE A 273 -17.82 -56.25 3.18
CA PHE A 273 -17.00 -57.42 2.91
C PHE A 273 -15.61 -57.34 3.55
N ILE A 274 -15.25 -56.24 4.23
CA ILE A 274 -13.91 -56.05 4.79
C ILE A 274 -13.87 -56.49 6.24
N ARG A 275 -12.82 -57.22 6.62
CA ARG A 275 -12.54 -57.68 7.99
C ARG A 275 -11.14 -57.26 8.39
N GLY A 276 -10.99 -56.84 9.65
CA GLY A 276 -9.71 -56.50 10.25
C GLY A 276 -9.36 -57.47 11.37
N THR A 277 -8.08 -57.82 11.51
CA THR A 277 -7.55 -58.46 12.72
C THR A 277 -6.27 -57.76 13.15
N SER A 278 -6.17 -57.47 14.44
CA SER A 278 -5.01 -56.82 15.04
C SER A 278 -4.10 -57.83 15.73
N SER A 279 -2.81 -57.51 15.89
CA SER A 279 -1.87 -58.27 16.72
C SER A 279 -0.90 -57.32 17.39
N ASN A 280 -0.73 -57.49 18.71
CA ASN A 280 0.03 -56.61 19.61
C ASN A 280 -0.47 -55.15 19.71
N LEU A 281 -1.72 -54.89 19.32
CA LEU A 281 -2.34 -53.56 19.38
C LEU A 281 -3.45 -53.51 20.45
N THR A 282 -3.76 -52.32 20.94
CA THR A 282 -4.80 -52.08 21.95
C THR A 282 -5.77 -50.99 21.55
N CYS A 283 -6.94 -50.93 22.21
CA CYS A 283 -7.84 -49.79 22.13
C CYS A 283 -7.33 -48.66 23.04
N ASN A 284 -7.22 -47.43 22.53
CA ASN A 284 -7.15 -46.24 23.36
C ASN A 284 -8.55 -45.87 23.94
N PRO A 285 -8.67 -44.87 24.83
CA PRO A 285 -9.96 -44.48 25.44
C PRO A 285 -11.05 -44.01 24.46
N LEU A 286 -10.71 -43.73 23.20
CA LEU A 286 -11.66 -43.40 22.12
C LEU A 286 -12.12 -44.64 21.33
N GLY A 287 -11.68 -45.84 21.73
CA GLY A 287 -11.94 -47.10 21.00
C GLY A 287 -11.13 -47.23 19.70
N LEU A 288 -10.12 -46.38 19.49
CA LEU A 288 -9.26 -46.41 18.30
C LEU A 288 -8.02 -47.25 18.57
N ILE A 289 -7.45 -47.84 17.52
CA ILE A 289 -6.25 -48.68 17.61
C ILE A 289 -5.00 -47.86 17.93
N GLU A 290 -4.21 -48.34 18.87
CA GLU A 290 -3.02 -47.70 19.42
C GLU A 290 -1.90 -48.74 19.70
N GLY A 291 -0.63 -48.33 19.58
CA GLY A 291 0.55 -49.15 19.92
C GLY A 291 1.33 -49.71 18.73
N GLU A 292 2.41 -50.44 19.01
CA GLU A 292 3.30 -51.03 18.00
C GLU A 292 2.85 -52.46 17.65
N GLY A 293 2.54 -52.72 16.39
CA GLY A 293 2.03 -54.04 15.98
C GLY A 293 1.61 -54.13 14.52
N SER A 294 0.74 -55.10 14.22
CA SER A 294 0.27 -55.35 12.86
C SER A 294 -1.25 -55.37 12.76
N PHE A 295 -1.78 -54.72 11.74
CA PHE A 295 -3.19 -54.81 11.35
C PHE A 295 -3.33 -55.54 10.02
N HIS A 296 -3.98 -56.69 10.03
CA HIS A 296 -4.26 -57.50 8.85
C HIS A 296 -5.66 -57.20 8.32
N ILE A 297 -5.78 -57.04 7.01
CA ILE A 297 -7.01 -56.69 6.31
C ILE A 297 -7.32 -57.82 5.32
N SER A 298 -8.51 -58.38 5.44
CA SER A 298 -8.99 -59.44 4.56
C SER A 298 -10.42 -59.16 4.09
N ARG A 299 -10.81 -59.82 3.00
CA ARG A 299 -12.20 -59.89 2.55
C ARG A 299 -12.90 -61.06 3.26
N THR A 300 -14.22 -61.03 3.36
CA THR A 300 -15.07 -62.05 4.00
C THR A 300 -14.92 -63.48 3.46
N ASP A 301 -14.39 -63.66 2.26
CA ASP A 301 -14.05 -64.97 1.66
C ASP A 301 -12.62 -65.44 2.00
N GLY A 302 -11.90 -64.70 2.84
CA GLY A 302 -10.53 -64.99 3.25
C GLY A 302 -9.44 -64.42 2.31
N GLN A 303 -9.80 -63.68 1.25
CA GLN A 303 -8.78 -63.05 0.41
C GLN A 303 -8.01 -61.98 1.22
N ASN A 304 -6.69 -62.14 1.34
CA ASN A 304 -5.80 -61.13 1.93
C ASN A 304 -5.80 -59.85 1.07
N LEU A 305 -6.17 -58.72 1.67
CA LEU A 305 -6.15 -57.39 1.06
C LEU A 305 -4.90 -56.59 1.46
N GLY A 306 -4.24 -56.96 2.56
CA GLY A 306 -2.95 -56.42 2.99
C GLY A 306 -2.68 -56.63 4.47
N THR A 307 -1.43 -56.43 4.89
CA THR A 307 -1.05 -56.28 6.30
C THR A 307 -0.24 -54.99 6.46
N ILE A 308 -0.54 -54.23 7.50
CA ILE A 308 0.16 -53.00 7.86
C ILE A 308 0.87 -53.22 9.18
N GLU A 309 2.20 -53.31 9.14
CA GLU A 309 3.08 -53.27 10.32
C GLU A 309 3.50 -51.82 10.56
N ALA A 310 3.13 -51.28 11.73
CA ALA A 310 3.27 -49.86 12.02
C ALA A 310 3.20 -49.56 13.53
N GLU A 311 3.57 -48.33 13.89
CA GLU A 311 3.12 -47.71 15.14
C GLU A 311 1.74 -47.10 14.88
N PHE A 312 0.72 -47.54 15.60
CA PHE A 312 -0.63 -47.01 15.49
C PHE A 312 -0.87 -45.94 16.53
N SER A 313 -1.47 -44.82 16.13
CA SER A 313 -1.97 -43.81 17.07
C SER A 313 -3.23 -43.14 16.55
N TYR A 314 -4.23 -42.97 17.41
CA TYR A 314 -5.58 -42.51 17.04
C TYR A 314 -6.21 -43.33 15.88
N GLY A 315 -5.92 -44.63 15.84
CA GLY A 315 -6.41 -45.53 14.78
C GLY A 315 -5.70 -45.38 13.43
N LEU A 316 -4.63 -44.58 13.33
CA LEU A 316 -3.87 -44.33 12.11
C LEU A 316 -2.51 -45.03 12.16
N PRO A 317 -2.01 -45.63 11.06
CA PRO A 317 -0.72 -46.32 11.05
C PRO A 317 0.42 -45.39 10.61
N PHE A 318 1.49 -45.33 11.39
CA PHE A 318 2.71 -44.58 11.11
C PHE A 318 3.90 -45.52 10.93
N ILE A 319 4.67 -45.33 9.85
CA ILE A 319 5.87 -46.13 9.56
C ILE A 319 7.16 -45.31 9.67
N GLY A 320 8.17 -45.89 10.32
CA GLY A 320 9.53 -45.35 10.42
C GLY A 320 9.77 -44.27 11.47
N GLY A 321 8.84 -44.12 12.42
CA GLY A 321 8.99 -43.33 13.64
C GLY A 321 7.83 -43.65 14.59
N LYS A 322 7.97 -43.29 15.87
CA LYS A 322 6.81 -43.27 16.79
C LYS A 322 6.20 -41.85 16.76
N PRO A 323 4.86 -41.70 16.68
CA PRO A 323 4.23 -40.39 16.68
C PRO A 323 4.40 -39.76 18.07
N LYS A 324 4.86 -38.52 18.09
CA LYS A 324 5.03 -37.66 19.28
C LYS A 324 4.76 -36.23 18.87
N PHE A 325 3.51 -35.98 18.48
CA PHE A 325 3.07 -34.76 17.84
C PHE A 325 1.55 -34.64 17.90
N GLU A 326 1.04 -33.42 17.74
CA GLU A 326 -0.40 -33.20 17.66
C GLU A 326 -0.87 -33.16 16.21
N ILE A 327 -1.80 -34.04 15.83
CA ILE A 327 -2.35 -34.10 14.47
C ILE A 327 -3.20 -32.85 14.21
N GLN A 328 -2.86 -32.09 13.16
CA GLN A 328 -3.50 -30.81 12.82
C GLN A 328 -4.50 -30.94 11.68
N LYS A 329 -4.19 -31.78 10.68
CA LYS A 329 -5.06 -32.02 9.54
C LYS A 329 -4.68 -33.28 8.78
N ILE A 330 -5.68 -33.98 8.26
CA ILE A 330 -5.50 -35.07 7.31
C ILE A 330 -6.07 -34.64 5.95
N THR A 331 -5.27 -34.78 4.91
CA THR A 331 -5.66 -34.57 3.50
C THR A 331 -5.52 -35.89 2.73
N GLY A 332 -5.96 -35.94 1.47
CA GLY A 332 -5.82 -37.16 0.65
C GLY A 332 -4.37 -37.58 0.35
N ARG A 333 -3.39 -36.68 0.54
CA ARG A 333 -1.98 -36.89 0.22
C ARG A 333 -1.06 -36.85 1.46
N ASN A 334 -1.29 -35.88 2.34
CA ASN A 334 -0.44 -35.55 3.48
C ASN A 334 -1.24 -35.48 4.79
N LEU A 335 -0.61 -35.89 5.88
CA LEU A 335 -1.02 -35.57 7.25
C LEU A 335 -0.11 -34.46 7.76
N TYR A 336 -0.69 -33.41 8.34
CA TYR A 336 0.05 -32.32 8.99
C TYR A 336 -0.02 -32.49 10.50
N ALA A 337 1.14 -32.42 11.16
CA ALA A 337 1.27 -32.57 12.61
C ALA A 337 2.15 -31.48 13.21
N HIS A 338 1.76 -30.93 14.35
CA HIS A 338 2.54 -29.93 15.10
C HIS A 338 3.49 -30.64 16.06
N ILE A 339 4.77 -30.23 16.07
CA ILE A 339 5.84 -30.87 16.86
C ILE A 339 6.40 -29.98 17.97
N GLY A 340 6.01 -28.71 18.03
CA GLY A 340 6.48 -27.75 19.01
C GLY A 340 6.46 -26.31 18.51
N SER A 341 6.77 -25.38 19.40
CA SER A 341 6.73 -23.94 19.12
C SER A 341 7.91 -23.24 19.77
N ASP A 342 8.43 -22.21 19.11
CA ASP A 342 9.25 -21.19 19.75
C ASP A 342 8.40 -19.95 20.00
N GLU A 343 8.11 -19.67 21.28
CA GLU A 343 7.33 -18.51 21.67
C GLU A 343 8.11 -17.18 21.59
N SER A 344 9.44 -17.24 21.59
CA SER A 344 10.32 -16.08 21.51
C SER A 344 10.55 -15.63 20.07
N ALA A 345 10.77 -16.58 19.16
CA ALA A 345 10.88 -16.33 17.72
C ALA A 345 9.50 -16.21 17.04
N LYS A 346 8.41 -16.61 17.71
CA LYS A 346 7.04 -16.75 17.16
C LYS A 346 7.02 -17.71 15.97
N VAL A 347 7.50 -18.92 16.17
CA VAL A 347 7.54 -20.00 15.15
C VAL A 347 6.76 -21.22 15.63
N HIS A 348 5.88 -21.78 14.79
CA HIS A 348 5.33 -23.12 14.98
C HIS A 348 6.05 -24.11 14.06
N TYR A 349 6.52 -25.22 14.61
CA TYR A 349 7.12 -26.29 13.84
C TYR A 349 6.10 -27.39 13.55
N LEU A 350 6.05 -27.83 12.30
CA LEU A 350 5.17 -28.91 11.86
C LEU A 350 5.92 -29.94 11.01
N LEU A 351 5.32 -31.11 10.87
CA LEU A 351 5.67 -32.11 9.87
C LEU A 351 4.58 -32.20 8.80
N GLU A 352 4.98 -32.19 7.54
CA GLU A 352 4.19 -32.66 6.40
C GLU A 352 4.53 -34.13 6.17
N ILE A 353 3.62 -35.05 6.49
CA ILE A 353 3.85 -36.49 6.48
C ILE A 353 3.09 -37.12 5.29
N PRO A 354 3.77 -37.56 4.22
CA PRO A 354 3.10 -38.11 3.05
C PRO A 354 2.58 -39.53 3.30
N ARG A 355 1.47 -39.88 2.65
CA ARG A 355 0.92 -41.24 2.65
C ARG A 355 1.77 -42.20 1.78
N ALA A 356 1.97 -43.42 2.25
CA ALA A 356 2.60 -44.52 1.52
C ALA A 356 1.56 -45.34 0.74
N ASN A 357 2.03 -46.17 -0.19
CA ASN A 357 1.19 -46.97 -1.08
C ASN A 357 0.33 -48.01 -0.34
N ASN A 358 0.70 -48.41 0.88
CA ASN A 358 -0.07 -49.31 1.75
C ASN A 358 -1.06 -48.56 2.68
N GLY A 359 -1.31 -47.27 2.43
CA GLY A 359 -2.19 -46.42 3.23
C GLY A 359 -1.57 -45.80 4.48
N ALA A 360 -0.37 -46.24 4.91
CA ALA A 360 0.27 -45.75 6.12
C ALA A 360 0.98 -44.39 5.96
N TRP A 361 1.07 -43.62 7.06
CA TRP A 361 1.73 -42.32 7.10
C TRP A 361 3.24 -42.48 7.24
N ASN A 362 4.01 -41.93 6.30
CA ASN A 362 5.42 -42.25 6.13
C ASN A 362 6.33 -41.20 6.77
N LEU A 363 6.62 -41.38 8.07
CA LEU A 363 7.54 -40.51 8.82
C LEU A 363 8.97 -40.52 8.24
N LYS A 364 9.39 -41.58 7.52
CA LYS A 364 10.69 -41.60 6.81
C LYS A 364 10.79 -40.58 5.67
N ARG A 365 9.67 -40.00 5.24
CA ARG A 365 9.56 -39.04 4.14
C ARG A 365 8.93 -37.71 4.54
N ALA A 366 8.82 -37.44 5.85
CA ALA A 366 8.25 -36.17 6.31
C ALA A 366 9.14 -34.98 5.93
N ASN A 367 8.52 -33.85 5.56
CA ASN A 367 9.19 -32.55 5.50
C ASN A 367 8.96 -31.81 6.81
N LEU A 368 9.94 -31.00 7.21
CA LEU A 368 9.88 -30.12 8.38
C LEU A 368 9.45 -28.72 7.92
N LEU A 369 8.38 -28.21 8.49
CA LEU A 369 7.84 -26.89 8.23
C LEU A 369 8.08 -25.96 9.42
N ALA A 370 8.40 -24.71 9.16
CA ALA A 370 8.43 -23.63 10.15
C ALA A 370 7.45 -22.54 9.72
N LEU A 371 6.30 -22.48 10.40
CA LEU A 371 5.28 -21.46 10.17
C LEU A 371 5.62 -20.23 11.03
N THR A 372 5.70 -19.04 10.43
CA THR A 372 5.90 -17.77 11.15
C THR A 372 5.58 -16.53 10.30
N GLU A 373 5.06 -15.47 10.92
CA GLU A 373 4.98 -14.12 10.33
C GLU A 373 6.30 -13.34 10.41
N ASN A 374 7.27 -13.79 11.22
CA ASN A 374 8.49 -13.05 11.51
C ASN A 374 9.54 -13.22 10.41
N GLU A 375 9.34 -12.51 9.30
CA GLU A 375 10.21 -12.56 8.12
C GLU A 375 11.66 -12.12 8.41
N ALA A 376 11.87 -11.29 9.45
CA ALA A 376 13.20 -10.81 9.84
C ALA A 376 14.16 -11.95 10.25
N LEU A 377 13.62 -13.07 10.76
CA LEU A 377 14.40 -14.28 11.08
C LEU A 377 15.12 -14.87 9.87
N PHE A 378 14.65 -14.59 8.65
CA PHE A 378 15.22 -15.11 7.41
C PHE A 378 16.10 -14.09 6.67
N ARG A 379 16.48 -13.00 7.33
CA ARG A 379 17.39 -11.98 6.78
C ARG A 379 18.86 -12.16 7.19
N ASP A 380 19.14 -12.77 8.35
CA ASP A 380 20.51 -13.06 8.82
C ASP A 380 20.71 -14.56 9.08
N VAL A 381 21.80 -15.11 8.55
CA VAL A 381 22.30 -16.47 8.81
C VAL A 381 22.38 -16.79 10.30
N LYS A 382 22.72 -15.82 11.15
CA LYS A 382 22.79 -15.97 12.62
C LYS A 382 21.43 -16.27 13.27
N LEU A 383 20.33 -15.90 12.62
CA LEU A 383 18.96 -16.19 13.07
C LEU A 383 18.43 -17.48 12.42
N ILE A 384 18.78 -17.72 11.16
CA ILE A 384 18.35 -18.91 10.40
C ILE A 384 18.94 -20.21 10.99
N ASP A 385 20.24 -20.24 11.29
CA ASP A 385 20.92 -21.46 11.77
C ASP A 385 20.31 -22.04 13.07
N PRO A 386 20.11 -21.28 14.17
CA PRO A 386 19.49 -21.81 15.38
C PRO A 386 18.02 -22.21 15.16
N LEU A 387 17.26 -21.49 14.33
CA LEU A 387 15.87 -21.80 14.00
C LEU A 387 15.75 -23.16 13.28
N VAL A 388 16.63 -23.42 12.30
CA VAL A 388 16.68 -24.72 11.62
C VAL A 388 17.10 -25.84 12.59
N ARG A 389 18.02 -25.58 13.53
CA ARG A 389 18.45 -26.55 14.56
C ARG A 389 17.35 -26.89 15.55
N GLN A 390 16.63 -25.89 16.06
CA GLN A 390 15.51 -26.12 16.96
C GLN A 390 14.41 -26.96 16.30
N GLY A 391 14.06 -26.68 15.05
CA GLY A 391 13.15 -27.52 14.28
C GLY A 391 13.66 -28.97 14.11
N ILE A 392 14.97 -29.16 13.96
CA ILE A 392 15.61 -30.49 13.95
C ILE A 392 15.47 -31.20 15.29
N ASP A 393 15.72 -30.50 16.40
CA ASP A 393 15.70 -31.08 17.75
C ASP A 393 14.29 -31.47 18.20
N LEU A 394 13.26 -30.79 17.68
CA LEU A 394 11.84 -31.13 17.85
C LEU A 394 11.38 -32.32 16.99
N MET A 395 12.12 -32.72 15.94
CA MET A 395 11.69 -33.84 15.11
C MET A 395 11.65 -35.17 15.90
N PRO A 396 10.63 -36.02 15.70
CA PRO A 396 10.60 -37.36 16.27
C PRO A 396 11.88 -38.13 15.92
N LYS A 397 12.56 -38.67 16.93
CA LYS A 397 13.80 -39.43 16.75
C LYS A 397 13.53 -40.60 15.78
N PRO A 398 14.22 -40.67 14.63
CA PRO A 398 13.90 -41.63 13.59
C PRO A 398 14.21 -43.05 14.09
N THR A 399 13.25 -43.97 14.01
CA THR A 399 13.45 -45.38 14.39
C THR A 399 14.27 -46.16 13.37
N SER A 400 14.58 -45.57 12.20
CA SER A 400 15.45 -46.15 11.18
C SER A 400 16.54 -45.19 10.70
N ILE A 401 17.67 -45.78 10.31
CA ILE A 401 18.84 -45.11 9.70
C ILE A 401 18.59 -44.76 8.21
N GLU A 402 17.49 -45.23 7.62
CA GLU A 402 17.12 -44.98 6.22
C GLU A 402 16.83 -43.52 5.89
N THR A 403 16.23 -42.77 6.83
CA THR A 403 15.93 -41.34 6.64
C THR A 403 17.22 -40.54 6.64
N ARG A 404 17.63 -40.04 5.47
CA ARG A 404 18.88 -39.31 5.25
C ARG A 404 18.71 -37.93 4.64
N ARG A 405 17.50 -37.55 4.23
CA ARG A 405 17.14 -36.26 3.64
C ARG A 405 15.76 -35.85 4.15
N VAL A 406 15.64 -34.61 4.60
CA VAL A 406 14.39 -33.93 4.99
C VAL A 406 14.46 -32.53 4.37
N SER A 407 13.36 -32.02 3.85
CA SER A 407 13.29 -30.61 3.45
C SER A 407 12.86 -29.80 4.66
N PHE A 408 13.61 -28.74 4.99
CA PHE A 408 13.13 -27.66 5.85
C PHE A 408 12.51 -26.58 4.97
N VAL A 409 11.29 -26.14 5.27
CA VAL A 409 10.59 -25.06 4.56
C VAL A 409 9.97 -24.11 5.59
N ALA A 410 10.37 -22.84 5.56
CA ALA A 410 9.72 -21.79 6.32
C ALA A 410 8.69 -21.05 5.45
N LEU A 411 7.55 -20.73 6.05
CA LEU A 411 6.39 -20.15 5.36
C LEU A 411 5.53 -19.29 6.28
N THR A 412 4.79 -18.32 5.72
CA THR A 412 3.91 -17.41 6.47
C THR A 412 2.51 -17.97 6.70
N SER A 413 1.98 -18.77 5.76
CA SER A 413 0.63 -19.34 5.86
C SER A 413 0.60 -20.81 5.44
N ILE A 414 -0.02 -21.64 6.28
CA ILE A 414 -0.25 -23.07 6.00
C ILE A 414 -1.67 -23.34 5.46
N ALA A 415 -2.52 -22.32 5.31
CA ALA A 415 -3.95 -22.49 5.03
C ALA A 415 -4.24 -23.30 3.75
N GLU A 416 -3.49 -23.08 2.68
CA GLU A 416 -3.58 -23.82 1.41
C GLU A 416 -3.15 -25.29 1.60
N ALA A 417 -2.03 -25.53 2.28
CA ALA A 417 -1.54 -26.87 2.59
C ALA A 417 -2.56 -27.71 3.39
N LEU A 418 -3.26 -27.10 4.36
CA LEU A 418 -4.32 -27.77 5.14
C LEU A 418 -5.59 -28.08 4.33
N LYS A 419 -5.82 -27.40 3.19
CA LYS A 419 -6.87 -27.78 2.22
C LYS A 419 -6.40 -28.90 1.27
N GLY A 420 -5.10 -29.20 1.24
CA GLY A 420 -4.48 -30.09 0.26
C GLY A 420 -4.10 -29.39 -1.05
N GLU A 421 -4.10 -28.05 -1.05
CA GLU A 421 -3.68 -27.21 -2.17
C GLU A 421 -2.15 -27.04 -2.16
N THR A 422 -1.58 -26.51 -3.26
CA THR A 422 -0.15 -26.17 -3.31
C THR A 422 0.06 -24.79 -2.70
N VAL A 423 0.99 -24.67 -1.75
CA VAL A 423 1.31 -23.38 -1.11
C VAL A 423 1.86 -22.39 -2.14
N SER A 424 1.30 -21.18 -2.17
CA SER A 424 1.76 -20.08 -3.01
C SER A 424 3.24 -19.75 -2.76
N SER A 425 3.97 -19.38 -3.82
CA SER A 425 5.35 -18.90 -3.69
C SER A 425 5.49 -17.71 -2.74
N ASP A 426 4.42 -16.93 -2.60
CA ASP A 426 4.44 -15.68 -1.87
C ASP A 426 4.32 -15.89 -0.35
N HIS A 427 3.86 -17.09 0.05
CA HIS A 427 3.92 -17.56 1.43
C HIS A 427 5.25 -18.22 1.80
N LEU A 428 6.15 -18.51 0.85
CA LEU A 428 7.44 -19.12 1.15
C LEU A 428 8.45 -18.06 1.63
N LEU A 429 9.14 -18.35 2.73
CA LEU A 429 10.23 -17.51 3.25
C LEU A 429 11.59 -18.09 2.91
N TYR A 430 11.78 -19.38 3.23
CA TYR A 430 13.09 -20.02 3.16
C TYR A 430 12.95 -21.53 2.94
N SER A 431 13.91 -22.16 2.28
CA SER A 431 13.99 -23.63 2.26
C SER A 431 15.42 -24.14 2.16
N VAL A 432 15.75 -25.19 2.91
CA VAL A 432 17.06 -25.84 2.89
C VAL A 432 16.91 -27.36 2.99
N ARG A 433 17.81 -28.12 2.38
CA ARG A 433 17.84 -29.58 2.52
C ARG A 433 18.67 -29.97 3.74
N LEU A 434 18.02 -30.63 4.68
CA LEU A 434 18.66 -31.31 5.80
C LEU A 434 19.16 -32.67 5.31
N SER A 435 20.36 -33.05 5.72
CA SER A 435 20.99 -34.31 5.33
C SER A 435 21.63 -35.00 6.52
N ARG A 436 21.68 -36.34 6.50
CA ARG A 436 22.29 -37.16 7.56
C ARG A 436 23.20 -38.22 6.96
N LYS A 437 24.42 -38.34 7.51
CA LYS A 437 25.38 -39.39 7.09
C LYS A 437 24.87 -40.77 7.50
N ARG A 438 25.18 -41.80 6.71
CA ARG A 438 24.67 -43.19 6.91
C ARG A 438 24.87 -43.72 8.33
N ASN A 439 25.95 -43.36 9.03
CA ASN A 439 26.29 -43.89 10.35
C ASN A 439 26.29 -42.79 11.45
N SER A 440 25.56 -41.69 11.27
CA SER A 440 25.48 -40.61 12.25
C SER A 440 24.02 -40.31 12.62
N PRO A 441 23.70 -40.05 13.90
CA PRO A 441 22.39 -39.53 14.28
C PRO A 441 22.21 -38.05 13.91
N LEU A 442 23.30 -37.31 13.67
CA LEU A 442 23.29 -35.86 13.52
C LEU A 442 22.84 -35.41 12.13
N TRP A 443 21.87 -34.49 12.10
CA TRP A 443 21.49 -33.75 10.91
C TRP A 443 22.49 -32.63 10.61
N SER A 444 22.71 -32.36 9.32
CA SER A 444 23.54 -31.26 8.83
C SER A 444 22.91 -30.64 7.59
N PHE A 445 23.06 -29.34 7.43
CA PHE A 445 22.57 -28.55 6.30
C PHE A 445 23.67 -27.60 5.80
N ASN A 446 23.56 -27.15 4.56
CA ASN A 446 24.43 -26.12 4.00
C ASN A 446 23.57 -24.91 3.59
N LEU A 447 23.75 -23.79 4.27
CA LEU A 447 23.03 -22.54 4.00
C LEU A 447 23.36 -21.95 2.63
N GLN A 448 24.54 -22.23 2.06
CA GLN A 448 24.90 -21.84 0.69
C GLN A 448 24.08 -22.60 -0.39
N GLN A 449 23.43 -23.70 -0.01
CA GLN A 449 22.54 -24.49 -0.88
C GLN A 449 21.06 -24.30 -0.54
N ALA A 450 20.75 -23.33 0.33
CA ALA A 450 19.39 -22.94 0.64
C ALA A 450 18.82 -21.97 -0.41
N LYS A 451 17.50 -21.83 -0.41
CA LYS A 451 16.76 -20.88 -1.22
C LYS A 451 16.04 -19.91 -0.29
N ASN A 452 16.37 -18.63 -0.40
CA ASN A 452 15.71 -17.55 0.33
C ASN A 452 14.63 -16.96 -0.57
N HIS A 453 13.38 -17.37 -0.36
CA HIS A 453 12.24 -16.96 -1.19
C HIS A 453 11.77 -15.55 -0.84
N LEU A 454 11.98 -15.10 0.41
CA LEU A 454 11.75 -13.72 0.85
C LEU A 454 12.55 -12.74 -0.04
N PHE A 455 13.87 -12.89 -0.15
CA PHE A 455 14.69 -12.02 -1.00
C PHE A 455 14.34 -12.11 -2.49
N GLU A 456 13.93 -13.28 -2.99
CA GLU A 456 13.43 -13.42 -4.37
C GLU A 456 12.09 -12.70 -4.60
N ARG A 457 11.22 -12.62 -3.58
CA ARG A 457 9.95 -11.90 -3.62
C ARG A 457 10.22 -10.39 -3.62
N GLU A 458 10.97 -9.89 -2.64
CA GLU A 458 11.35 -8.47 -2.53
C GLU A 458 12.08 -7.97 -3.79
N TYR A 459 12.98 -8.77 -4.37
CA TYR A 459 13.65 -8.41 -5.62
C TYR A 459 12.67 -8.29 -6.80
N ARG A 460 11.69 -9.21 -6.92
CA ARG A 460 10.66 -9.15 -7.96
C ARG A 460 9.76 -7.92 -7.81
N GLU A 461 9.39 -7.59 -6.57
CA GLU A 461 8.58 -6.42 -6.21
C GLU A 461 9.31 -5.10 -6.49
N ALA A 462 10.56 -4.96 -6.04
CA ALA A 462 11.39 -3.78 -6.33
C ALA A 462 11.59 -3.56 -7.84
N GLN A 463 11.79 -4.63 -8.61
CA GLN A 463 11.87 -4.57 -10.06
C GLN A 463 10.52 -4.22 -10.72
N ALA A 464 9.39 -4.59 -10.12
CA ALA A 464 8.07 -4.19 -10.60
C ALA A 464 7.81 -2.70 -10.34
N ALA A 465 8.07 -2.22 -9.11
CA ALA A 465 7.95 -0.82 -8.73
C ALA A 465 8.83 0.08 -9.61
N LYS A 466 10.08 -0.32 -9.90
CA LYS A 466 10.96 0.41 -10.82
C LYS A 466 10.37 0.52 -12.24
N ARG A 467 9.84 -0.58 -12.80
CA ARG A 467 9.20 -0.57 -14.13
C ARG A 467 7.94 0.32 -14.16
N GLU A 468 7.21 0.40 -13.04
CA GLU A 468 6.05 1.26 -12.91
C GLU A 468 6.44 2.75 -12.86
N GLN A 469 7.49 3.11 -12.10
CA GLN A 469 8.07 4.45 -12.11
C GLN A 469 8.55 4.86 -13.52
N GLU A 470 9.34 4.01 -14.19
CA GLU A 470 9.79 4.25 -15.57
C GLU A 470 8.64 4.37 -16.60
N ARG A 471 7.48 3.75 -16.33
CA ARG A 471 6.26 3.90 -17.14
C ARG A 471 5.62 5.27 -16.90
N LEU A 472 5.43 5.66 -15.64
CA LEU A 472 4.81 6.94 -15.27
C LEU A 472 5.65 8.14 -15.77
N GLU A 473 6.97 8.12 -15.60
CA GLU A 473 7.88 9.15 -16.12
C GLU A 473 7.81 9.26 -17.66
N ARG A 474 7.67 8.12 -18.34
CA ARG A 474 7.54 8.08 -19.81
C ARG A 474 6.20 8.64 -20.27
N GLU A 475 5.12 8.31 -19.58
CA GLU A 475 3.78 8.84 -19.85
C GLU A 475 3.72 10.35 -19.60
N GLU A 476 4.31 10.84 -18.51
CA GLU A 476 4.42 12.27 -18.22
C GLU A 476 5.24 13.02 -19.28
N ARG A 477 6.40 12.47 -19.68
CA ARG A 477 7.21 13.04 -20.76
C ARG A 477 6.45 13.12 -22.09
N LEU A 478 5.75 12.05 -22.46
CA LEU A 478 4.92 12.03 -23.68
C LEU A 478 3.72 12.98 -23.58
N ALA A 479 3.14 13.17 -22.41
CA ALA A 479 2.07 14.15 -22.18
C ALA A 479 2.60 15.59 -22.35
N LYS A 480 3.76 15.90 -21.76
CA LYS A 480 4.46 17.19 -21.91
C LYS A 480 4.82 17.47 -23.37
N GLU A 481 5.37 16.48 -24.08
CA GLU A 481 5.70 16.61 -25.50
C GLU A 481 4.44 16.86 -26.36
N ARG A 482 3.36 16.11 -26.14
CA ARG A 482 2.08 16.32 -26.84
C ARG A 482 1.48 17.69 -26.56
N ALA A 483 1.52 18.16 -25.31
CA ALA A 483 1.03 19.49 -24.95
C ALA A 483 1.85 20.61 -25.63
N HIS A 484 3.17 20.45 -25.69
CA HIS A 484 4.06 21.36 -26.42
C HIS A 484 3.79 21.35 -27.93
N GLN A 485 3.66 20.17 -28.55
CA GLN A 485 3.27 20.05 -29.96
C GLN A 485 1.88 20.64 -30.25
N GLN A 486 0.93 20.54 -29.32
CA GLN A 486 -0.39 21.17 -29.43
C GLN A 486 -0.31 22.70 -29.33
N LYS A 487 0.51 23.25 -28.42
CA LYS A 487 0.80 24.70 -28.39
C LYS A 487 1.36 25.19 -29.73
N ILE A 488 2.36 24.49 -30.27
CA ILE A 488 2.97 24.81 -31.58
C ILE A 488 1.91 24.80 -32.70
N ARG A 489 1.10 23.74 -32.80
CA ARG A 489 0.05 23.66 -33.83
C ARG A 489 -0.96 24.80 -33.75
N LYS A 490 -1.41 25.16 -32.54
CA LYS A 490 -2.31 26.29 -32.32
C LYS A 490 -1.66 27.63 -32.72
N LEU A 491 -0.39 27.83 -32.38
CA LEU A 491 0.35 29.03 -32.78
C LEU A 491 0.56 29.08 -34.31
N GLN A 492 0.82 27.95 -34.97
CA GLN A 492 0.89 27.85 -36.44
C GLN A 492 -0.43 28.18 -37.12
N GLU A 493 -1.55 27.64 -36.60
CA GLU A 493 -2.89 27.93 -37.10
C GLU A 493 -3.23 29.42 -36.94
N LEU A 494 -2.94 30.01 -35.77
CA LEU A 494 -3.18 31.43 -35.49
C LEU A 494 -2.31 32.34 -36.36
N ALA A 495 -0.99 32.10 -36.43
CA ALA A 495 -0.08 32.91 -37.24
C ALA A 495 -0.44 32.86 -38.74
N ARG A 496 -0.93 31.73 -39.25
CA ARG A 496 -1.44 31.64 -40.63
C ARG A 496 -2.72 32.46 -40.82
N THR A 497 -3.61 32.48 -39.84
CA THR A 497 -4.80 33.36 -39.86
C THR A 497 -4.37 34.83 -39.86
N GLU A 498 -3.46 35.23 -38.98
CA GLU A 498 -2.95 36.61 -38.94
C GLU A 498 -2.18 37.02 -40.20
N GLN A 499 -1.47 36.09 -40.85
CA GLN A 499 -0.83 36.35 -42.14
C GLN A 499 -1.86 36.67 -43.24
N ASN A 500 -2.99 35.96 -43.26
CA ASN A 500 -4.09 36.26 -44.18
C ASN A 500 -4.75 37.61 -43.82
N ASN A 501 -4.95 37.90 -42.53
CA ASN A 501 -5.51 39.16 -42.05
C ASN A 501 -4.64 40.36 -42.47
N LEU A 502 -3.31 40.24 -42.35
CA LEU A 502 -2.36 41.27 -42.79
C LEU A 502 -2.39 41.48 -44.31
N GLN A 503 -2.39 40.42 -45.11
CA GLN A 503 -2.48 40.55 -46.58
C GLN A 503 -3.78 41.23 -47.01
N HIS A 504 -4.90 40.90 -46.36
CA HIS A 504 -6.19 41.55 -46.61
C HIS A 504 -6.20 43.02 -46.18
N TYR A 505 -5.62 43.32 -45.01
CA TYR A 505 -5.38 44.70 -44.56
C TYR A 505 -4.52 45.51 -45.54
N GLU A 506 -3.45 44.94 -46.10
CA GLU A 506 -2.61 45.60 -47.11
C GLU A 506 -3.39 45.97 -48.38
N GLU A 507 -4.34 45.13 -48.82
CA GLU A 507 -5.22 45.43 -49.96
C GLU A 507 -6.33 46.44 -49.64
N ILE A 508 -6.79 46.49 -48.39
CA ILE A 508 -7.71 47.52 -47.89
C ILE A 508 -6.98 48.87 -47.79
N ALA A 509 -5.76 48.89 -47.27
CA ALA A 509 -4.98 50.11 -47.03
C ALA A 509 -4.59 50.90 -48.30
N LYS A 510 -4.71 50.28 -49.48
CA LYS A 510 -4.50 50.94 -50.78
C LYS A 510 -5.71 51.77 -51.26
N ARG A 511 -6.89 51.61 -50.64
CA ARG A 511 -8.15 52.19 -51.10
C ARG A 511 -8.42 53.55 -50.44
N PRO A 512 -9.03 54.52 -51.14
CA PRO A 512 -9.42 55.79 -50.55
C PRO A 512 -10.55 55.60 -49.51
N PRO A 513 -10.66 56.45 -48.46
CA PRO A 513 -11.66 56.30 -47.39
C PRO A 513 -13.12 56.20 -47.86
N GLN A 514 -13.45 56.80 -49.01
CA GLN A 514 -14.78 56.71 -49.61
C GLN A 514 -15.11 55.30 -50.13
N GLU A 515 -14.14 54.60 -50.73
CA GLU A 515 -14.31 53.20 -51.15
C GLU A 515 -14.35 52.27 -49.93
N LEU A 516 -13.54 52.56 -48.90
CA LEU A 516 -13.58 51.84 -47.63
C LEU A 516 -14.96 51.92 -46.99
N ARG A 517 -15.47 53.14 -46.81
CA ARG A 517 -16.84 53.41 -46.34
C ARG A 517 -17.87 52.60 -47.14
N ASN A 518 -17.85 52.71 -48.47
CA ASN A 518 -18.84 52.05 -49.33
C ASN A 518 -18.73 50.51 -49.32
N SER A 519 -17.56 49.95 -49.02
CA SER A 519 -17.35 48.50 -48.85
C SER A 519 -17.62 48.00 -47.42
N TRP A 520 -17.66 48.90 -46.44
CA TRP A 520 -17.96 48.59 -45.04
C TRP A 520 -19.45 48.69 -44.75
N VAL A 521 -20.13 49.70 -45.31
CA VAL A 521 -21.59 49.83 -45.23
C VAL A 521 -22.23 48.60 -45.86
N HIS A 522 -23.08 47.93 -45.10
CA HIS A 522 -23.85 46.77 -45.53
C HIS A 522 -25.32 47.04 -45.22
N GLU A 523 -26.02 47.52 -46.25
CA GLU A 523 -27.46 47.77 -46.24
C GLU A 523 -28.24 46.54 -46.68
N THR A 524 -29.54 46.53 -46.40
CA THR A 524 -30.44 45.44 -46.76
C THR A 524 -30.93 45.62 -48.20
N ASP A 525 -30.21 45.02 -49.15
CA ASP A 525 -30.54 45.14 -50.58
C ASP A 525 -31.98 44.69 -50.90
N TYR A 526 -32.68 45.55 -51.64
CA TYR A 526 -33.99 45.29 -52.22
C TYR A 526 -33.86 45.00 -53.72
N ASP A 527 -33.71 43.71 -54.06
CA ASP A 527 -33.97 43.24 -55.42
C ASP A 527 -35.45 42.78 -55.53
N PHE A 528 -36.10 43.16 -56.63
CA PHE A 528 -37.47 42.81 -56.96
C PHE A 528 -37.58 41.44 -57.66
N LEU A 529 -36.47 40.91 -58.22
CA LEU A 529 -36.46 39.70 -59.04
C LEU A 529 -35.93 38.45 -58.33
N ASP A 530 -35.23 38.61 -57.20
CA ASP A 530 -34.73 37.50 -56.37
C ASP A 530 -35.37 37.50 -54.97
N ARG A 531 -35.12 36.45 -54.16
CA ARG A 531 -35.55 36.33 -52.75
C ARG A 531 -34.75 37.26 -51.85
N SER A 532 -34.98 38.56 -52.02
CA SER A 532 -34.26 39.68 -51.38
C SER A 532 -34.13 39.53 -49.87
N GLU A 533 -33.03 40.07 -49.33
CA GLU A 533 -32.78 40.06 -47.90
C GLU A 533 -33.89 40.79 -47.12
N TYR A 534 -34.43 41.87 -47.67
CA TYR A 534 -35.62 42.54 -47.13
C TYR A 534 -36.83 41.58 -46.98
N THR A 535 -37.10 40.71 -47.97
CA THR A 535 -38.19 39.73 -47.88
C THR A 535 -37.98 38.74 -46.72
N ARG A 536 -36.72 38.42 -46.38
CA ARG A 536 -36.38 37.54 -45.24
C ARG A 536 -36.58 38.27 -43.91
N LEU A 537 -36.24 39.56 -43.83
CA LEU A 537 -36.51 40.39 -42.66
C LEU A 537 -38.02 40.55 -42.39
N VAL A 538 -38.84 40.74 -43.43
CA VAL A 538 -40.31 40.75 -43.32
C VAL A 538 -40.87 39.41 -42.82
N GLN A 539 -40.16 38.30 -43.07
CA GLN A 539 -40.47 36.97 -42.54
C GLN A 539 -39.95 36.75 -41.10
N GLY A 540 -39.37 37.77 -40.47
CA GLY A 540 -38.87 37.72 -39.09
C GLY A 540 -37.45 37.16 -38.94
N ALA A 541 -36.67 37.12 -40.01
CA ALA A 541 -35.23 36.85 -39.90
C ALA A 541 -34.47 38.08 -39.37
N GLU A 542 -33.28 37.86 -38.83
CA GLU A 542 -32.30 38.90 -38.53
C GLU A 542 -31.12 38.83 -39.52
N ARG A 543 -30.45 39.97 -39.74
CA ARG A 543 -29.27 40.08 -40.62
C ARG A 543 -28.16 40.94 -40.05
N GLU A 544 -26.93 40.56 -40.36
CA GLU A 544 -25.78 41.44 -40.16
C GLU A 544 -25.99 42.76 -40.91
N TRP A 545 -25.70 43.86 -40.23
CA TRP A 545 -25.95 45.20 -40.72
C TRP A 545 -24.83 46.13 -40.23
N ARG A 546 -24.33 46.97 -41.15
CA ARG A 546 -23.25 47.91 -40.88
C ARG A 546 -23.59 49.24 -41.53
N GLN A 547 -23.72 50.30 -40.74
CA GLN A 547 -24.18 51.58 -41.26
C GLN A 547 -23.64 52.75 -40.44
N ILE A 548 -23.56 53.91 -41.10
CA ILE A 548 -23.38 55.21 -40.45
C ILE A 548 -24.74 55.77 -40.09
N VAL A 549 -24.99 55.96 -38.80
CA VAL A 549 -26.24 56.50 -38.29
C VAL A 549 -26.03 57.87 -37.66
N HIS A 550 -27.08 58.67 -37.64
CA HIS A 550 -27.21 59.78 -36.70
C HIS A 550 -28.27 59.40 -35.67
N ILE A 551 -27.98 59.69 -34.40
CA ILE A 551 -28.84 59.45 -33.26
C ILE A 551 -29.36 60.81 -32.80
N ASP A 552 -30.67 61.02 -32.86
CA ASP A 552 -31.33 62.28 -32.54
C ASP A 552 -31.93 62.32 -31.13
N GLY A 553 -32.13 61.16 -30.51
CA GLY A 553 -32.55 61.05 -29.11
C GLY A 553 -32.71 59.62 -28.59
N GLU A 554 -33.33 59.50 -27.43
CA GLU A 554 -33.64 58.25 -26.73
C GLU A 554 -35.11 58.29 -26.28
N ASP A 555 -35.85 57.20 -26.47
CA ASP A 555 -37.22 57.03 -25.98
C ASP A 555 -37.39 55.64 -25.37
N ASP A 556 -37.94 55.58 -24.15
CA ASP A 556 -38.13 54.35 -23.34
C ASP A 556 -36.91 53.39 -23.30
N GLY A 557 -35.69 53.93 -23.23
CA GLY A 557 -34.44 53.16 -23.21
C GLY A 557 -33.95 52.67 -24.59
N ILE A 558 -34.52 53.20 -25.68
CA ILE A 558 -34.20 52.84 -27.06
C ILE A 558 -33.74 54.09 -27.81
N TRP A 559 -32.55 54.02 -28.41
CA TRP A 559 -32.01 55.11 -29.22
C TRP A 559 -32.78 55.24 -30.53
N GLN A 560 -33.15 56.46 -30.88
CA GLN A 560 -33.82 56.76 -32.15
C GLN A 560 -32.76 57.20 -33.18
N ILE A 561 -32.92 56.71 -34.40
CA ILE A 561 -32.09 57.04 -35.56
C ILE A 561 -32.94 57.88 -36.51
N ASP A 562 -32.40 59.00 -37.00
CA ASP A 562 -33.01 59.86 -38.05
C ASP A 562 -32.27 59.78 -39.40
N PHE A 563 -31.09 59.15 -39.44
CA PHE A 563 -30.31 58.93 -40.66
C PHE A 563 -29.68 57.53 -40.68
N PRO A 564 -29.69 56.79 -41.81
CA PRO A 564 -30.16 57.20 -43.15
C PRO A 564 -31.68 57.20 -43.32
N TYR A 565 -32.41 56.57 -42.40
CA TYR A 565 -33.87 56.52 -42.33
C TYR A 565 -34.29 56.28 -40.87
N HIS A 566 -35.57 56.47 -40.54
CA HIS A 566 -36.08 56.29 -39.18
C HIS A 566 -35.97 54.83 -38.70
N ALA A 567 -35.24 54.60 -37.61
CA ALA A 567 -35.03 53.28 -37.04
C ALA A 567 -34.83 53.34 -35.52
N GLN A 568 -35.00 52.18 -34.86
CA GLN A 568 -34.74 52.00 -33.42
C GLN A 568 -33.47 51.20 -33.19
N LEU A 569 -32.58 51.72 -32.34
CA LEU A 569 -31.30 51.12 -31.99
C LEU A 569 -31.28 50.73 -30.51
N ASN A 570 -31.10 49.43 -30.26
CA ASN A 570 -30.80 48.89 -28.95
C ASN A 570 -29.28 48.69 -28.84
N SER A 571 -28.67 49.12 -27.73
CA SER A 571 -27.24 48.95 -27.47
C SER A 571 -26.98 48.84 -25.97
N ASP A 572 -26.09 47.91 -25.58
CA ASP A 572 -25.58 47.81 -24.20
C ASP A 572 -24.58 48.95 -23.86
N GLN A 573 -24.18 49.75 -24.85
CA GLN A 573 -23.30 50.91 -24.67
C GLN A 573 -24.13 52.17 -24.47
N GLN A 574 -23.75 53.01 -23.48
CA GLN A 574 -24.35 54.33 -23.31
C GLN A 574 -23.95 55.24 -24.48
N LEU A 575 -24.92 55.64 -25.29
CA LEU A 575 -24.72 56.56 -26.41
C LEU A 575 -25.10 58.00 -26.02
N SER A 576 -24.95 58.91 -26.97
CA SER A 576 -25.37 60.30 -26.91
C SER A 576 -25.77 60.77 -28.30
N ASN A 577 -26.53 61.86 -28.42
CA ASN A 577 -26.89 62.41 -29.72
C ASN A 577 -25.65 62.72 -30.57
N GLY A 578 -25.63 62.30 -31.82
CA GLY A 578 -24.47 62.46 -32.71
C GLY A 578 -24.35 61.38 -33.79
N TRP A 579 -23.22 61.37 -34.49
CA TRP A 579 -22.92 60.44 -35.59
C TRP A 579 -22.18 59.21 -35.08
N TYR A 580 -22.56 58.03 -35.56
CA TYR A 580 -21.94 56.75 -35.17
C TYR A 580 -21.77 55.81 -36.36
N GLN A 581 -20.67 55.07 -36.38
CA GLN A 581 -20.59 53.79 -37.08
C GLN A 581 -21.20 52.71 -36.18
N VAL A 582 -22.18 51.97 -36.69
CA VAL A 582 -22.86 50.88 -35.96
C VAL A 582 -22.69 49.57 -36.73
N THR A 583 -22.26 48.53 -36.02
CA THR A 583 -22.28 47.13 -36.47
C THR A 583 -23.23 46.35 -35.58
N GLY A 584 -24.13 45.55 -36.16
CA GLY A 584 -25.08 44.77 -35.38
C GLY A 584 -26.01 43.93 -36.23
N MET A 585 -27.14 43.54 -35.64
CA MET A 585 -28.20 42.77 -36.30
C MET A 585 -29.42 43.65 -36.57
N VAL A 586 -29.92 43.67 -37.80
CA VAL A 586 -31.16 44.35 -38.19
C VAL A 586 -32.32 43.36 -38.30
N SER A 587 -33.50 43.82 -37.89
CA SER A 587 -34.79 43.12 -37.93
C SER A 587 -35.93 44.12 -38.19
N LEU A 588 -37.13 43.62 -38.50
CA LEU A 588 -38.33 44.46 -38.70
C LEU A 588 -39.42 44.12 -37.68
N ASP A 589 -39.97 45.13 -37.02
CA ASP A 589 -41.13 44.97 -36.13
C ASP A 589 -42.43 45.06 -36.93
N ALA A 590 -42.95 43.92 -37.36
CA ALA A 590 -44.20 43.84 -38.14
C ALA A 590 -45.47 44.34 -37.41
N LYS A 591 -45.39 44.75 -36.14
CA LYS A 591 -46.52 45.29 -35.36
C LYS A 591 -46.47 46.81 -35.18
N ARG A 592 -45.34 47.45 -35.49
CA ARG A 592 -45.13 48.89 -35.39
C ARG A 592 -44.77 49.42 -36.77
N ALA A 593 -45.37 50.55 -37.15
CA ALA A 593 -45.03 51.22 -38.39
C ALA A 593 -44.13 52.44 -38.12
N ASP A 594 -43.26 52.76 -39.07
CA ASP A 594 -42.57 54.05 -39.14
C ASP A 594 -43.51 55.18 -39.63
N SER A 595 -42.94 56.37 -39.83
CA SER A 595 -43.66 57.56 -40.33
C SER A 595 -44.29 57.40 -41.72
N ASP A 596 -43.77 56.47 -42.53
CA ASP A 596 -44.20 56.22 -43.91
C ASP A 596 -45.14 55.00 -44.02
N GLY A 597 -45.42 54.34 -42.90
CA GLY A 597 -46.35 53.21 -42.81
C GLY A 597 -45.71 51.84 -43.07
N LEU A 598 -44.37 51.76 -43.09
CA LEU A 598 -43.62 50.51 -43.29
C LEU A 598 -43.26 49.87 -41.93
N PRO A 599 -43.00 48.54 -41.87
CA PRO A 599 -42.57 47.88 -40.64
C PRO A 599 -41.33 48.52 -40.03
N LEU A 600 -41.40 48.90 -38.76
CA LEU A 600 -40.35 49.67 -38.09
C LEU A 600 -39.03 48.89 -38.03
N THR A 601 -37.95 49.50 -38.52
CA THR A 601 -36.62 48.88 -38.47
C THR A 601 -36.05 48.92 -37.05
N ARG A 602 -35.59 47.77 -36.57
CA ARG A 602 -34.94 47.61 -35.26
C ARG A 602 -33.55 47.01 -35.42
N ILE A 603 -32.56 47.66 -34.83
CA ILE A 603 -31.15 47.27 -34.85
C ILE A 603 -30.72 46.93 -33.42
N THR A 604 -30.05 45.79 -33.25
CA THR A 604 -29.34 45.43 -32.02
C THR A 604 -27.85 45.61 -32.26
N ALA A 605 -27.25 46.65 -31.69
CA ALA A 605 -25.83 46.94 -31.85
C ALA A 605 -24.96 45.87 -31.17
N SER A 606 -24.01 45.33 -31.92
CA SER A 606 -22.89 44.56 -31.36
C SER A 606 -21.68 45.45 -31.06
N GLN A 607 -21.49 46.51 -31.85
CA GLN A 607 -20.44 47.52 -31.66
C GLN A 607 -20.93 48.89 -32.13
N THR A 608 -20.62 49.95 -31.38
CA THR A 608 -20.80 51.35 -31.82
C THR A 608 -19.51 52.14 -31.70
N LYS A 609 -19.25 53.07 -32.62
CA LYS A 609 -18.09 53.97 -32.61
C LYS A 609 -18.53 55.39 -32.99
N PRO A 610 -18.35 56.41 -32.13
CA PRO A 610 -18.78 57.79 -32.39
C PRO A 610 -17.93 58.48 -33.46
N CYS A 611 -18.51 59.50 -34.11
CA CYS A 611 -17.89 60.33 -35.15
C CYS A 611 -18.16 61.82 -34.90
N ASN A 612 -17.20 62.65 -35.26
CA ASN A 612 -17.31 64.12 -35.25
C ASN A 612 -17.83 64.67 -36.58
N ASP A 613 -17.70 63.94 -37.70
CA ASP A 613 -18.18 64.34 -39.03
C ASP A 613 -19.41 63.54 -39.53
N ARG A 614 -20.26 64.19 -40.33
CA ARG A 614 -21.55 63.68 -40.85
C ARG A 614 -21.44 62.45 -41.78
N GLN A 615 -20.27 62.12 -42.27
CA GLN A 615 -20.01 60.93 -43.10
C GLN A 615 -19.08 59.93 -42.39
N CYS A 616 -18.71 60.18 -41.13
CA CYS A 616 -17.78 59.38 -40.33
C CYS A 616 -16.42 59.09 -41.01
N LEU A 617 -16.02 59.90 -42.00
CA LEU A 617 -14.87 59.63 -42.88
C LEU A 617 -13.53 59.63 -42.13
N GLU A 618 -13.42 60.49 -41.12
CA GLU A 618 -12.28 60.52 -40.19
C GLU A 618 -12.01 59.17 -39.49
N ASN A 619 -13.04 58.32 -39.38
CA ASN A 619 -13.00 57.02 -38.71
C ASN A 619 -13.05 55.84 -39.70
N PHE A 620 -13.03 56.08 -41.01
CA PHE A 620 -12.90 55.04 -42.05
C PHE A 620 -11.44 54.80 -42.42
N ASP A 621 -10.65 54.42 -41.42
CA ASP A 621 -9.30 53.92 -41.61
C ASP A 621 -9.30 52.38 -41.87
N PRO A 622 -8.25 51.84 -42.51
CA PRO A 622 -8.15 50.41 -42.81
C PRO A 622 -8.18 49.46 -41.60
N VAL A 623 -7.75 49.91 -40.40
CA VAL A 623 -7.78 49.10 -39.18
C VAL A 623 -9.22 48.99 -38.67
N SER A 624 -9.98 50.09 -38.63
CA SER A 624 -11.40 50.08 -38.25
C SER A 624 -12.25 49.16 -39.15
N VAL A 625 -11.94 49.08 -40.45
CA VAL A 625 -12.59 48.13 -41.36
C VAL A 625 -12.24 46.67 -40.99
N MET A 626 -10.98 46.38 -40.70
CA MET A 626 -10.55 45.03 -40.28
C MET A 626 -11.16 44.62 -38.94
N GLN A 627 -11.16 45.50 -37.93
CA GLN A 627 -11.72 45.23 -36.61
C GLN A 627 -13.21 44.86 -36.70
N ALA A 628 -13.98 45.57 -37.54
CA ALA A 628 -15.38 45.25 -37.79
C ALA A 628 -15.58 43.94 -38.57
N GLN A 629 -14.69 43.61 -39.54
CA GLN A 629 -14.76 42.36 -40.30
C GLN A 629 -14.35 41.12 -39.50
N LEU A 630 -13.38 41.27 -38.58
CA LEU A 630 -12.91 40.21 -37.69
C LEU A 630 -13.75 40.09 -36.40
N ASN A 631 -14.63 41.07 -36.14
CA ASN A 631 -15.33 41.27 -34.87
C ASN A 631 -14.35 41.31 -33.66
N ASP A 632 -13.18 41.91 -33.87
CA ASP A 632 -12.12 42.06 -32.87
C ASP A 632 -11.66 43.53 -32.85
N LEU A 633 -12.19 44.29 -31.87
CA LEU A 633 -11.82 45.70 -31.63
C LEU A 633 -10.37 45.88 -31.17
N GLU A 634 -9.73 44.83 -30.68
CA GLU A 634 -8.33 44.86 -30.26
C GLU A 634 -7.38 44.52 -31.41
N TRP A 635 -7.87 44.06 -32.56
CA TRP A 635 -7.03 43.71 -33.69
C TRP A 635 -6.25 44.93 -34.22
N THR A 636 -4.96 44.73 -34.47
CA THR A 636 -4.11 45.72 -35.15
C THR A 636 -3.05 45.00 -36.00
N PRO A 637 -2.54 45.63 -37.08
CA PRO A 637 -1.46 45.06 -37.87
C PRO A 637 -0.21 44.74 -37.04
N LEU A 638 0.07 45.52 -36.00
CA LEU A 638 1.20 45.29 -35.10
C LEU A 638 1.02 44.01 -34.24
N LYS A 639 -0.17 43.77 -33.70
CA LYS A 639 -0.47 42.54 -32.94
C LYS A 639 -0.50 41.30 -33.84
N ALA A 640 -1.03 41.44 -35.06
CA ALA A 640 -1.00 40.38 -36.07
C ALA A 640 0.44 40.01 -36.45
N GLN A 641 1.29 41.01 -36.75
CA GLN A 641 2.71 40.80 -37.04
C GLN A 641 3.46 40.18 -35.85
N ALA A 642 3.24 40.68 -34.63
CA ALA A 642 3.85 40.11 -33.42
C ALA A 642 3.49 38.64 -33.20
N THR A 643 2.29 38.21 -33.61
CA THR A 643 1.85 36.80 -33.53
C THR A 643 2.57 35.91 -34.54
N ILE A 644 2.83 36.43 -35.74
CA ILE A 644 3.64 35.75 -36.77
C ILE A 644 5.10 35.68 -36.33
N ASP A 645 5.64 36.77 -35.78
CA ASP A 645 7.01 36.83 -35.28
C ASP A 645 7.21 35.91 -34.07
N LYS A 646 6.20 35.74 -33.20
CA LYS A 646 6.20 34.77 -32.10
C LYS A 646 6.34 33.32 -32.59
N LEU A 647 5.73 32.98 -33.73
CA LEU A 647 5.95 31.68 -34.37
C LEU A 647 7.38 31.55 -34.92
N ASN A 648 7.87 32.59 -35.60
CA ASN A 648 9.18 32.59 -36.23
C ASN A 648 10.34 32.57 -35.22
N SER A 649 10.16 33.18 -34.04
CA SER A 649 11.11 33.16 -32.92
C SER A 649 11.04 31.87 -32.08
N GLY A 650 9.94 31.12 -32.16
CA GLY A 650 9.71 29.91 -31.39
C GLY A 650 9.30 30.15 -29.93
N GLU A 651 8.86 31.36 -29.60
CA GLU A 651 8.52 31.77 -28.23
C GLU A 651 7.12 31.25 -27.83
N LEU A 652 7.07 30.37 -26.82
CA LEU A 652 5.91 29.51 -26.50
C LEU A 652 5.49 29.57 -25.01
N ASP A 653 5.29 30.78 -24.50
CA ASP A 653 4.74 31.02 -23.14
C ASP A 653 3.44 30.25 -22.86
#